data_AF-A0A178WYT2-F1
#
_entry.id   AF-A0A178WYT2-F1
#
_cell.length_a   1.000
_cell.length_b   1.000
_cell.length_c   1.000
_cell.angle_alpha   90.00
_cell.angle_beta   90.00
_cell.angle_gamma   90.00
#
_symmetry.space_group_name_H-M   'P 1'
#
loop_
_entity.id
_entity.type
_entity.pdbx_description
1 polymer ?
#
loop_
_entity_poly.entity_id
_entity_poly.type
_entity_poly.pdbx_seq_one_letter_code
_entity_poly.pdbx_strand_id
1 'polypeptide(L)'
;MVATPVAVDDEVESGAPVLVLESMKMETVLRAPFRARVKELPVSIGSQVETGAPLLRLEPLADEARQEAVAQAETAEIDLPAEPDGTSAADRAERGRQDLRSLLLGFDVDPHDQGRVLSGYLAARADLPARPLAGELELLDVFADLSELSRNKPAADDLSASSPVHSAREYFHTYLQSLDVERAGLPEKFQGRLRRVLGHYGVGDLERTPELEEAVFRIFLAQQRASSDSAIVSALLRQWLTEAPPSAELRETAGLALEHLVAATQLRFPAVSDLARGVVFRWFAQPLLRRARAEVYAEIRGHLRYLDRNPDAADRAERISGMVSSNEPLVRLLGQRIGRPGADPAPMLEVLTRRYYGNKALTDVRVREVAGCSFVTASHPEPARVVTTAVDFPQLPDAMRAVAELSAGAGAPVAADVYLKWTDQPDSDAMAAKLGEIVAAQPLPADVDRVVTTVAGGGGAVMHHHFTFRRTESGFAEDRVIRGLHPRVAERLQLERLREFDLTRLPSADEEVYLFTGTAKANPADERLIAMSQVRDLTPLREADGRLVSLPSAEDTLAACLDAVRNAQARRPAKNRFDTNRIVIYVWPASELTMDELNLLARRVLPTTAGAGLEEIQFLARQRNAETGELTDIAVTVRNEVGAGVRLSVEAPRTEPVQPLDDYRQKVLRAARRDTVYPYELTELLAGGGSFAEHDLDDTGALVPVDRPRGQNKAGLVAGVVSTPTERVPEGVKRVVLLGDPTKSLGALAEPECTRVIAALNLAHELRVPVEWFALSSGARISMESGTENMDWVAAALKRIVEFTQDGGEINIVVAGITVGAQPYWNAEATMLMHTKGILVMTPDSAMVLTGKQSLDFSGGVSAEDNFGIGGYDRVMGPNGQAQYWAPNLAGARDVLMAHYAHTYVVPGEAGPRQAVTTDPAGRDVSDYPHAVVGSDFATVGQIFSAEHNPDRKKPFDIRTVMRALSDQDHPVLERWAGMADADTAAVQDVHIGGHPVCLLGIESRSVPRRGFPPTDGPDTFTAGTLFPKSSKKTARAINAASGNRPLVVLANLSGFDGSPESMKKLQLEYGAEIGRAIVNFEGPIVFTVISRYHGGAFVVFSKALNPNMTVLALEGSFASVLGGAPAAAVVFAGEVKTRTANDPRVAELQKRLGELSGAEKAACAAELAEVTSSVRAEKLGEVASEFDRVHSIQRAVEVGSVDAIVSTAQLRPRIIEAIEHGLKR
;
A
#
# COMPACT_ATOMS: atom_id res chain seq x y z
N MET A 1 -0.84 37.88 16.05
CA MET A 1 -1.23 39.31 16.19
C MET A 1 0.01 40.17 16.29
N VAL A 2 0.08 41.30 15.56
CA VAL A 2 1.29 42.14 15.41
C VAL A 2 1.28 43.36 16.32
N ALA A 3 0.15 44.07 16.39
CA ALA A 3 0.04 45.28 17.18
C ALA A 3 -1.39 45.52 17.67
N THR A 4 -1.49 46.22 18.79
CA THR A 4 -2.73 46.70 19.39
C THR A 4 -2.62 48.22 19.53
N PRO A 5 -3.04 48.99 18.50
CA PRO A 5 -2.91 50.46 18.48
C PRO A 5 -3.72 51.20 19.55
N VAL A 6 -4.60 50.48 20.25
CA VAL A 6 -5.57 50.99 21.23
C VAL A 6 -5.51 50.10 22.47
N ALA A 7 -5.71 50.70 23.64
CA ALA A 7 -5.78 50.03 24.93
C ALA A 7 -7.24 49.79 25.36
N VAL A 8 -7.43 48.94 26.37
CA VAL A 8 -8.73 48.84 27.06
C VAL A 8 -9.07 50.23 27.63
N ASP A 9 -10.34 50.60 27.50
CA ASP A 9 -10.97 51.89 27.80
C ASP A 9 -10.71 53.04 26.81
N ASP A 10 -9.92 52.85 25.75
CA ASP A 10 -9.74 53.87 24.70
C ASP A 10 -11.03 54.08 23.88
N GLU A 11 -11.34 55.34 23.58
CA GLU A 11 -12.39 55.71 22.62
C GLU A 11 -11.83 55.79 21.20
N VAL A 12 -12.47 55.09 20.28
CA VAL A 12 -12.06 54.97 18.88
C VAL A 12 -13.17 55.46 17.96
N GLU A 13 -12.81 56.28 16.98
CA GLU A 13 -13.73 56.74 15.94
C GLU A 13 -13.98 55.64 14.90
N SER A 14 -15.11 55.73 14.18
CA SER A 14 -15.37 54.81 13.07
C SER A 14 -14.26 54.89 12.02
N GLY A 15 -13.76 53.74 11.58
CA GLY A 15 -12.64 53.61 10.65
C GLY A 15 -11.24 53.71 11.28
N ALA A 16 -11.12 54.02 12.57
CA ALA A 16 -9.83 54.04 13.27
C ALA A 16 -9.23 52.62 13.37
N PRO A 17 -7.92 52.44 13.21
CA PRO A 17 -7.27 51.14 13.35
C PRO A 17 -7.30 50.69 14.81
N VAL A 18 -7.89 49.52 15.08
CA VAL A 18 -8.05 48.95 16.43
C VAL A 18 -7.16 47.74 16.68
N LEU A 19 -6.74 47.04 15.64
CA LEU A 19 -5.87 45.87 15.74
C LEU A 19 -5.10 45.65 14.45
N VAL A 20 -3.88 45.13 14.55
CA VAL A 20 -3.09 44.70 13.39
C VAL A 20 -2.78 43.22 13.53
N LEU A 21 -3.26 42.44 12.57
CA LEU A 21 -3.00 41.01 12.45
C LEU A 21 -1.94 40.76 11.38
N GLU A 22 -1.23 39.64 11.47
CA GLU A 22 -0.38 39.13 10.40
C GLU A 22 -1.05 37.87 9.86
N SER A 23 -1.26 37.83 8.54
CA SER A 23 -1.66 36.63 7.82
C SER A 23 -0.94 36.62 6.48
N MET A 24 -0.46 35.46 6.02
CA MET A 24 0.33 35.35 4.79
C MET A 24 1.55 36.31 4.76
N LYS A 25 2.18 36.55 5.92
CA LYS A 25 3.29 37.52 6.12
C LYS A 25 2.93 38.97 5.79
N MET A 26 1.64 39.30 5.75
CA MET A 26 1.14 40.63 5.45
C MET A 26 0.29 41.16 6.60
N GLU A 27 0.47 42.44 6.91
CA GLU A 27 -0.32 43.12 7.93
C GLU A 27 -1.75 43.36 7.43
N THR A 28 -2.71 42.96 8.25
CA THR A 28 -4.13 43.24 8.07
C THR A 28 -4.60 44.12 9.22
N VAL A 29 -4.97 45.36 8.89
CA VAL A 29 -5.43 46.33 9.87
C VAL A 29 -6.94 46.20 10.04
N LEU A 30 -7.37 45.75 11.22
CA LEU A 30 -8.76 45.79 11.63
C LEU A 30 -9.12 47.21 12.10
N ARG A 31 -10.23 47.71 11.60
CA ARG A 31 -10.73 49.07 11.88
C ARG A 31 -12.04 49.01 12.67
N ALA A 32 -12.25 49.99 13.55
CA ALA A 32 -13.49 50.13 14.28
C ALA A 32 -14.65 50.32 13.28
N PRO A 33 -15.70 49.48 13.30
CA PRO A 33 -16.84 49.64 12.39
C PRO A 33 -17.75 50.83 12.75
N PHE A 34 -17.68 51.30 14.00
CA PHE A 34 -18.44 52.42 14.54
C PHE A 34 -17.64 53.08 15.67
N ARG A 35 -18.07 54.27 16.09
CA ARG A 35 -17.49 54.97 17.25
C ARG A 35 -17.76 54.16 18.52
N ALA A 36 -16.71 53.79 19.24
CA ALA A 36 -16.81 52.83 20.33
C ALA A 36 -15.75 53.05 21.40
N ARG A 37 -15.97 52.51 22.59
CA ARG A 37 -14.93 52.30 23.61
C ARG A 37 -14.45 50.85 23.57
N VAL A 38 -13.15 50.63 23.65
CA VAL A 38 -12.58 49.28 23.73
C VAL A 38 -12.80 48.73 25.14
N LYS A 39 -13.66 47.72 25.30
CA LYS A 39 -14.04 47.17 26.61
C LYS A 39 -13.15 46.01 27.05
N GLU A 40 -12.77 45.16 26.10
CA GLU A 40 -11.93 43.99 26.36
C GLU A 40 -10.99 43.77 25.19
N LEU A 41 -9.75 43.39 25.48
CA LEU A 41 -8.74 42.99 24.50
C LEU A 41 -8.14 41.65 24.96
N PRO A 42 -8.82 40.51 24.71
CA PRO A 42 -8.42 39.20 25.20
C PRO A 42 -7.16 38.62 24.53
N VAL A 43 -6.63 39.29 23.51
CA VAL A 43 -5.47 38.88 22.72
C VAL A 43 -4.24 39.72 23.08
N SER A 44 -3.05 39.11 23.08
CA SER A 44 -1.79 39.77 23.43
C SER A 44 -0.80 39.76 22.26
N ILE A 45 0.02 40.80 22.11
CA ILE A 45 0.96 40.91 20.98
C ILE A 45 1.82 39.64 20.91
N GLY A 46 1.89 39.03 19.71
CA GLY A 46 2.53 37.73 19.51
C GLY A 46 1.61 36.51 19.66
N SER A 47 0.37 36.66 20.12
CA SER A 47 -0.58 35.54 20.24
C SER A 47 -1.11 35.08 18.88
N GLN A 48 -1.29 33.77 18.75
CA GLN A 48 -2.02 33.18 17.63
C GLN A 48 -3.52 33.47 17.80
N VAL A 49 -4.18 33.76 16.68
CA VAL A 49 -5.62 34.03 16.64
C VAL A 49 -6.22 33.07 15.63
N GLU A 50 -7.18 32.26 16.08
CA GLU A 50 -7.94 31.37 15.20
C GLU A 50 -9.12 32.11 14.56
N THR A 51 -9.60 31.60 13.42
CA THR A 51 -10.80 32.14 12.78
C THR A 51 -11.98 32.06 13.75
N GLY A 52 -12.66 33.18 13.98
CA GLY A 52 -13.79 33.28 14.90
C GLY A 52 -13.41 33.49 16.37
N ALA A 53 -12.13 33.49 16.72
CA ALA A 53 -11.70 33.83 18.07
C ALA A 53 -12.06 35.29 18.40
N PRO A 54 -12.56 35.56 19.63
CA PRO A 54 -12.84 36.93 20.05
C PRO A 54 -11.53 37.73 20.13
N LEU A 55 -11.44 38.79 19.33
CA LEU A 55 -10.25 39.63 19.21
C LEU A 55 -10.30 40.86 20.10
N LEU A 56 -11.44 41.53 20.12
CA LEU A 56 -11.69 42.67 20.98
C LEU A 56 -13.20 42.79 21.22
N ARG A 57 -13.57 43.43 22.31
CA ARG A 57 -14.95 43.83 22.58
C ARG A 57 -15.06 45.34 22.47
N LEU A 58 -15.91 45.81 21.56
CA LEU A 58 -16.22 47.23 21.38
C LEU A 58 -17.58 47.53 22.01
N GLU A 59 -17.63 48.56 22.84
CA GLU A 59 -18.86 49.13 23.38
C GLU A 59 -19.24 50.36 22.54
N PRO A 60 -20.36 50.34 21.79
CA PRO A 60 -20.76 51.49 20.99
C PRO A 60 -20.94 52.74 21.85
N LEU A 61 -20.32 53.85 21.45
CA LEU A 61 -20.59 55.15 22.04
C LEU A 61 -21.71 55.78 21.22
N ALA A 62 -22.89 55.93 21.83
CA ALA A 62 -24.04 56.49 21.14
C ALA A 62 -23.73 57.92 20.68
N ASP A 63 -23.94 58.19 19.38
CA ASP A 63 -24.45 59.51 19.01
C ASP A 63 -25.88 59.60 19.56
N GLU A 64 -26.21 60.69 20.26
CA GLU A 64 -27.45 60.92 21.02
C GLU A 64 -28.78 60.79 20.21
N ALA A 65 -28.76 60.24 18.99
CA ALA A 65 -29.89 60.13 18.08
C ALA A 65 -30.32 58.70 17.70
N ARG A 66 -29.73 57.63 18.26
CA ARG A 66 -30.15 56.23 17.96
C ARG A 66 -30.37 55.36 19.20
N GLN A 67 -30.94 55.95 20.24
CA GLN A 67 -31.40 55.24 21.44
C GLN A 67 -32.82 54.70 21.31
N GLU A 68 -33.24 54.24 20.13
CA GLU A 68 -34.50 53.52 19.97
C GLU A 68 -34.28 52.35 18.98
N ALA A 69 -34.65 51.14 19.41
CA ALA A 69 -34.57 49.86 18.71
C ALA A 69 -33.28 49.01 18.88
N VAL A 70 -32.86 48.76 20.12
CA VAL A 70 -32.45 47.39 20.49
C VAL A 70 -33.27 46.99 21.70
N ALA A 71 -34.42 46.35 21.43
CA ALA A 71 -35.15 45.63 22.45
C ALA A 71 -34.17 44.67 23.12
N GLN A 72 -34.04 44.74 24.45
CA GLN A 72 -33.48 43.65 25.23
C GLN A 72 -34.32 42.41 24.90
N ALA A 73 -33.80 41.55 24.04
CA ALA A 73 -34.27 40.18 23.99
C ALA A 73 -33.96 39.61 25.38
N GLU A 74 -35.00 39.48 26.22
CA GLU A 74 -34.91 38.67 27.42
C GLU A 74 -34.29 37.33 27.02
N THR A 75 -33.15 36.99 27.59
CA THR A 75 -32.60 35.64 27.49
C THR A 75 -33.62 34.70 28.11
N ALA A 76 -34.41 34.06 27.26
CA ALA A 76 -35.26 32.96 27.66
C ALA A 76 -34.34 31.82 28.14
N GLU A 77 -34.28 31.58 29.44
CA GLU A 77 -33.66 30.37 29.99
C GLU A 77 -34.50 29.17 29.53
N ILE A 78 -33.94 28.37 28.63
CA ILE A 78 -34.54 27.12 28.19
C ILE A 78 -34.10 26.04 29.19
N ASP A 79 -34.98 25.69 30.14
CA ASP A 79 -34.79 24.50 30.97
C ASP A 79 -34.84 23.25 30.07
N LEU A 80 -33.70 22.62 29.88
CA LEU A 80 -33.65 21.30 29.23
C LEU A 80 -34.30 20.28 30.16
N PRO A 81 -35.18 19.40 29.66
CA PRO A 81 -35.80 18.37 30.49
C PRO A 81 -34.72 17.48 31.11
N ALA A 82 -34.83 17.22 32.41
CA ALA A 82 -33.97 16.28 33.11
C ALA A 82 -34.06 14.87 32.46
N GLU A 83 -32.97 14.10 32.52
CA GLU A 83 -33.00 12.71 32.07
C GLU A 83 -34.13 11.96 32.82
N PRO A 84 -34.98 11.21 32.12
CA PRO A 84 -36.12 10.55 32.74
C PRO A 84 -35.66 9.48 33.75
N ASP A 85 -35.97 9.72 35.03
CA ASP A 85 -35.74 8.77 36.13
C ASP A 85 -36.55 7.48 35.93
N GLY A 86 -35.92 6.32 36.14
CA GLY A 86 -36.59 5.00 36.11
C GLY A 86 -36.63 4.29 34.74
N THR A 87 -35.83 4.72 33.76
CA THR A 87 -35.66 3.98 32.50
C THR A 87 -34.97 2.62 32.72
N SER A 88 -35.48 1.57 32.07
CA SER A 88 -34.92 0.23 32.21
C SER A 88 -33.49 0.16 31.64
N ALA A 89 -32.66 -0.79 32.11
CA ALA A 89 -31.33 -1.01 31.53
C ALA A 89 -31.39 -1.34 30.03
N ALA A 90 -32.45 -2.02 29.58
CA ALA A 90 -32.70 -2.33 28.16
C ALA A 90 -32.94 -1.07 27.34
N ASP A 91 -33.79 -0.15 27.82
CA ASP A 91 -34.08 1.10 27.12
C ASP A 91 -32.86 2.02 27.08
N ARG A 92 -32.10 2.09 28.19
CA ARG A 92 -30.83 2.84 28.27
C ARG A 92 -29.79 2.28 27.30
N ALA A 93 -29.65 0.96 27.22
CA ALA A 93 -28.70 0.32 26.32
C ALA A 93 -29.10 0.47 24.84
N GLU A 94 -30.39 0.33 24.51
CA GLU A 94 -30.87 0.54 23.14
C GLU A 94 -30.71 2.00 22.70
N ARG A 95 -31.05 2.96 23.58
CA ARG A 95 -30.84 4.38 23.29
C ARG A 95 -29.35 4.71 23.15
N GLY A 96 -28.51 4.26 24.08
CA GLY A 96 -27.06 4.45 23.98
C GLY A 96 -26.46 3.84 22.72
N ARG A 97 -27.00 2.72 22.24
CA ARG A 97 -26.60 2.09 20.97
C ARG A 97 -26.99 2.94 19.76
N GLN A 98 -28.22 3.49 19.74
CA GLN A 98 -28.68 4.39 18.68
C GLN A 98 -27.86 5.69 18.66
N ASP A 99 -27.51 6.21 19.84
CA ASP A 99 -26.64 7.37 19.98
C ASP A 99 -25.25 7.04 19.41
N LEU A 100 -24.65 5.91 19.78
CA LEU A 100 -23.38 5.43 19.20
C LEU A 100 -23.45 5.27 17.68
N ARG A 101 -24.54 4.70 17.13
CA ARG A 101 -24.75 4.60 15.68
C ARG A 101 -24.75 5.99 15.04
N SER A 102 -25.47 6.94 15.63
CA SER A 102 -25.53 8.32 15.15
C SER A 102 -24.14 8.99 15.19
N LEU A 103 -23.33 8.70 16.21
CA LEU A 103 -21.95 9.20 16.29
C LEU A 103 -21.12 8.69 15.11
N LEU A 104 -21.16 7.39 14.84
CA LEU A 104 -20.46 6.79 13.70
C LEU A 104 -20.93 7.35 12.37
N LEU A 105 -22.21 7.73 12.25
CA LEU A 105 -22.79 8.31 11.04
C LEU A 105 -22.52 9.82 10.87
N GLY A 106 -21.78 10.47 11.77
CA GLY A 106 -21.43 11.89 11.60
C GLY A 106 -22.40 12.89 12.25
N PHE A 107 -23.32 12.43 13.12
CA PHE A 107 -24.19 13.32 13.91
C PHE A 107 -23.47 13.89 15.13
N ASP A 108 -23.96 15.02 15.65
CA ASP A 108 -23.26 15.78 16.69
C ASP A 108 -23.25 15.05 18.05
N VAL A 109 -22.14 15.23 18.76
CA VAL A 109 -21.95 14.88 20.18
C VAL A 109 -22.09 16.14 21.03
N ASP A 110 -22.29 15.96 22.33
CA ASP A 110 -21.98 17.03 23.29
C ASP A 110 -20.50 17.44 23.12
N PRO A 111 -20.20 18.70 22.73
CA PRO A 111 -18.84 19.14 22.49
C PRO A 111 -17.98 19.19 23.78
N HIS A 112 -18.60 19.10 24.96
CA HIS A 112 -17.91 19.15 26.25
C HIS A 112 -17.57 17.76 26.83
N ASP A 113 -18.17 16.68 26.32
CA ASP A 113 -17.85 15.31 26.75
C ASP A 113 -18.09 14.27 25.63
N GLN A 114 -17.07 14.09 24.79
CA GLN A 114 -17.08 13.10 23.70
C GLN A 114 -17.12 11.64 24.18
N GLY A 115 -16.78 11.37 25.45
CA GLY A 115 -16.70 10.01 26.02
C GLY A 115 -17.99 9.56 26.72
N ARG A 116 -18.92 10.48 26.98
CA ARG A 116 -20.17 10.23 27.73
C ARG A 116 -21.02 9.13 27.12
N VAL A 117 -21.25 9.17 25.81
CA VAL A 117 -22.14 8.23 25.10
C VAL A 117 -21.60 6.80 25.19
N LEU A 118 -20.30 6.61 24.95
CA LEU A 118 -19.67 5.29 25.06
C LEU A 118 -19.68 4.77 26.50
N SER A 119 -19.32 5.63 27.46
CA SER A 119 -19.28 5.24 28.87
C SER A 119 -20.67 4.90 29.41
N GLY A 120 -21.68 5.70 29.05
CA GLY A 120 -23.08 5.47 29.39
C GLY A 120 -23.63 4.19 28.79
N TYR A 121 -23.32 3.92 27.51
CA TYR A 121 -23.68 2.65 26.86
C TYR A 121 -23.01 1.45 27.56
N LEU A 122 -21.71 1.50 27.84
CA LEU A 122 -21.00 0.40 28.50
C LEU A 122 -21.54 0.12 29.92
N ALA A 123 -21.93 1.16 30.66
CA ALA A 123 -22.56 1.03 31.96
C ALA A 123 -23.95 0.37 31.84
N ALA A 124 -24.80 0.85 30.94
CA ALA A 124 -26.12 0.26 30.70
C ALA A 124 -26.03 -1.18 30.18
N ARG A 125 -25.04 -1.46 29.32
CA ARG A 125 -24.72 -2.80 28.80
C ARG A 125 -24.33 -3.78 29.91
N ALA A 126 -23.56 -3.34 30.90
CA ALA A 126 -23.17 -4.18 32.04
C ALA A 126 -24.35 -4.59 32.93
N ASP A 127 -25.41 -3.79 32.95
CA ASP A 127 -26.65 -4.07 33.69
C ASP A 127 -27.60 -5.04 32.95
N LEU A 128 -27.31 -5.41 31.69
CA LEU A 128 -28.17 -6.31 30.91
C LEU A 128 -27.97 -7.79 31.27
N PRO A 129 -29.05 -8.59 31.27
CA PRO A 129 -28.96 -10.03 31.53
C PRO A 129 -28.30 -10.81 30.38
N ALA A 130 -28.36 -10.27 29.15
CA ALA A 130 -27.75 -10.84 27.96
C ALA A 130 -27.19 -9.72 27.09
N ARG A 131 -26.09 -10.01 26.38
CA ARG A 131 -25.44 -9.01 25.52
C ARG A 131 -26.28 -8.67 24.28
N PRO A 132 -26.33 -7.40 23.84
CA PRO A 132 -27.09 -6.97 22.68
C PRO A 132 -26.31 -7.15 21.36
N LEU A 133 -25.76 -8.35 21.12
CA LEU A 133 -24.78 -8.59 20.05
C LEU A 133 -25.27 -8.18 18.64
N ALA A 134 -26.52 -8.47 18.29
CA ALA A 134 -27.05 -8.14 16.96
C ALA A 134 -26.97 -6.63 16.65
N GLY A 135 -27.32 -5.79 17.62
CA GLY A 135 -27.25 -4.34 17.46
C GLY A 135 -25.82 -3.78 17.55
N GLU A 136 -24.90 -4.48 18.23
CA GLU A 136 -23.47 -4.12 18.25
C GLU A 136 -22.78 -4.48 16.92
N LEU A 137 -23.14 -5.58 16.27
CA LEU A 137 -22.64 -5.96 14.94
C LEU A 137 -22.96 -4.88 13.90
N GLU A 138 -24.16 -4.30 13.98
CA GLU A 138 -24.57 -3.19 13.13
C GLU A 138 -23.63 -1.97 13.24
N LEU A 139 -23.10 -1.68 14.43
CA LEU A 139 -22.13 -0.59 14.64
C LEU A 139 -20.78 -0.90 13.97
N LEU A 140 -20.35 -2.17 14.00
CA LEU A 140 -19.13 -2.62 13.33
C LEU A 140 -19.26 -2.50 11.81
N ASP A 141 -20.41 -2.88 11.24
CA ASP A 141 -20.68 -2.78 9.81
C ASP A 141 -20.67 -1.32 9.33
N VAL A 142 -21.32 -0.40 10.07
CA VAL A 142 -21.30 1.05 9.77
C VAL A 142 -19.86 1.58 9.72
N PHE A 143 -19.05 1.26 10.75
CA PHE A 143 -17.67 1.72 10.80
C PHE A 143 -16.80 1.11 9.69
N ALA A 144 -17.01 -0.17 9.37
CA ALA A 144 -16.30 -0.86 8.29
C ALA A 144 -16.63 -0.26 6.92
N ASP A 145 -17.92 -0.07 6.62
CA ASP A 145 -18.39 0.52 5.36
C ASP A 145 -17.85 1.94 5.15
N LEU A 146 -17.90 2.80 6.19
CA LEU A 146 -17.32 4.15 6.15
C LEU A 146 -15.80 4.14 5.98
N SER A 147 -15.12 3.17 6.60
CA SER A 147 -13.68 2.99 6.47
C SER A 147 -13.28 2.57 5.05
N GLU A 148 -14.13 1.84 4.31
CA GLU A 148 -13.86 1.46 2.92
C GLU A 148 -13.81 2.66 1.97
N LEU A 149 -14.73 3.64 2.14
CA LEU A 149 -14.78 4.84 1.30
C LEU A 149 -13.56 5.74 1.47
N SER A 150 -12.82 5.57 2.56
CA SER A 150 -11.76 6.48 2.97
C SER A 150 -10.39 5.79 3.01
N ARG A 151 -10.25 4.64 2.32
CA ARG A 151 -8.96 3.98 2.09
C ARG A 151 -8.09 4.80 1.13
N ASN A 152 -6.87 5.08 1.57
CA ASN A 152 -5.83 5.79 0.81
C ASN A 152 -4.88 4.87 0.03
N LYS A 153 -5.01 3.54 0.19
CA LYS A 153 -4.27 2.53 -0.57
C LYS A 153 -5.23 1.65 -1.36
N PRO A 154 -4.88 1.23 -2.59
CA PRO A 154 -5.66 0.24 -3.32
C PRO A 154 -5.72 -1.07 -2.54
N ALA A 155 -6.90 -1.70 -2.48
CA ALA A 155 -6.98 -3.10 -2.09
C ALA A 155 -6.29 -3.97 -3.18
N ALA A 156 -5.83 -5.18 -2.83
CA ALA A 156 -5.21 -6.09 -3.80
C ALA A 156 -6.12 -6.34 -5.02
N ASP A 157 -7.44 -6.34 -4.82
CA ASP A 157 -8.47 -6.49 -5.86
C ASP A 157 -8.85 -5.19 -6.59
N ASP A 158 -8.25 -4.05 -6.24
CA ASP A 158 -8.51 -2.72 -6.83
C ASP A 158 -7.38 -2.28 -7.80
N LEU A 159 -6.31 -3.06 -7.94
CA LEU A 159 -5.19 -2.80 -8.86
C LEU A 159 -5.54 -3.21 -10.30
N SER A 160 -6.34 -2.40 -11.00
CA SER A 160 -6.47 -2.51 -12.45
C SER A 160 -5.51 -1.54 -13.13
N ALA A 161 -4.77 -2.03 -14.15
CA ALA A 161 -3.79 -1.21 -14.89
C ALA A 161 -4.42 -0.04 -15.66
N SER A 162 -5.75 0.02 -15.76
CA SER A 162 -6.50 0.99 -16.56
C SER A 162 -7.18 2.10 -15.75
N SER A 163 -7.13 2.05 -14.41
CA SER A 163 -7.72 3.11 -13.59
C SER A 163 -6.72 4.23 -13.33
N PRO A 164 -7.03 5.51 -13.64
CA PRO A 164 -6.14 6.63 -13.35
C PRO A 164 -6.13 7.08 -11.88
N VAL A 165 -7.10 6.62 -11.09
CA VAL A 165 -7.20 6.88 -9.64
C VAL A 165 -7.10 5.55 -8.91
N HIS A 166 -6.17 5.46 -7.95
CA HIS A 166 -5.80 4.19 -7.31
C HIS A 166 -6.29 4.09 -5.85
N SER A 167 -7.07 5.07 -5.36
CA SER A 167 -7.56 5.07 -3.98
C SER A 167 -9.05 5.43 -3.88
N ALA A 168 -9.75 4.72 -2.98
CA ALA A 168 -11.18 4.91 -2.72
C ALA A 168 -11.50 6.32 -2.20
N ARG A 169 -10.59 6.86 -1.39
CA ARG A 169 -10.70 8.21 -0.85
C ARG A 169 -10.79 9.28 -1.95
N GLU A 170 -9.97 9.18 -2.98
CA GLU A 170 -9.98 10.17 -4.06
C GLU A 170 -11.22 10.07 -4.94
N TYR A 171 -11.78 8.88 -5.12
CA TYR A 171 -13.11 8.73 -5.75
C TYR A 171 -14.19 9.46 -4.95
N PHE A 172 -14.20 9.33 -3.62
CA PHE A 172 -15.15 10.04 -2.78
C PHE A 172 -14.99 11.56 -2.91
N HIS A 173 -13.77 12.08 -2.82
CA HIS A 173 -13.52 13.53 -2.94
C HIS A 173 -13.88 14.07 -4.33
N THR A 174 -13.62 13.32 -5.39
CA THR A 174 -14.01 13.71 -6.76
C THR A 174 -15.53 13.76 -6.88
N TYR A 175 -16.24 12.78 -6.28
CA TYR A 175 -17.69 12.76 -6.23
C TYR A 175 -18.27 13.96 -5.47
N LEU A 176 -17.65 14.42 -4.37
CA LEU A 176 -18.12 15.59 -3.61
C LEU A 176 -18.20 16.88 -4.44
N GLN A 177 -17.46 16.97 -5.55
CA GLN A 177 -17.45 18.18 -6.39
C GLN A 177 -18.74 18.33 -7.21
N SER A 178 -19.32 17.23 -7.68
CA SER A 178 -20.48 17.23 -8.59
C SER A 178 -21.72 16.54 -8.04
N LEU A 179 -21.54 15.61 -7.10
CA LEU A 179 -22.55 14.62 -6.67
C LEU A 179 -23.16 13.86 -7.85
N ASP A 180 -22.33 13.60 -8.87
CA ASP A 180 -22.72 12.98 -10.14
C ASP A 180 -21.66 11.93 -10.48
N VAL A 181 -22.10 10.67 -10.57
CA VAL A 181 -21.22 9.51 -10.77
C VAL A 181 -20.57 9.48 -12.15
N GLU A 182 -21.25 10.01 -13.17
CA GLU A 182 -20.75 10.04 -14.54
C GLU A 182 -19.68 11.13 -14.67
N ARG A 183 -19.95 12.32 -14.13
CA ARG A 183 -18.99 13.44 -14.13
C ARG A 183 -17.75 13.16 -13.29
N ALA A 184 -17.91 12.44 -12.18
CA ALA A 184 -16.80 12.03 -11.33
C ALA A 184 -16.04 10.80 -11.89
N GLY A 185 -16.61 10.09 -12.87
CA GLY A 185 -15.99 8.92 -13.48
C GLY A 185 -15.78 7.75 -12.50
N LEU A 186 -16.76 7.52 -11.61
CA LEU A 186 -16.63 6.53 -10.53
C LEU A 186 -16.78 5.09 -11.08
N PRO A 187 -15.85 4.17 -10.75
CA PRO A 187 -15.99 2.75 -11.10
C PRO A 187 -17.24 2.12 -10.47
N GLU A 188 -17.87 1.16 -11.14
CA GLU A 188 -19.07 0.46 -10.63
C GLU A 188 -18.85 -0.15 -9.23
N LYS A 189 -17.64 -0.70 -8.99
CA LYS A 189 -17.26 -1.24 -7.68
C LYS A 189 -17.32 -0.17 -6.57
N PHE A 190 -16.86 1.05 -6.85
CA PHE A 190 -16.91 2.16 -5.91
C PHE A 190 -18.34 2.68 -5.74
N GLN A 191 -19.13 2.75 -6.81
CA GLN A 191 -20.55 3.07 -6.72
C GLN A 191 -21.30 2.09 -5.80
N GLY A 192 -20.97 0.80 -5.86
CA GLY A 192 -21.52 -0.21 -4.95
C GLY A 192 -21.18 0.05 -3.47
N ARG A 193 -19.94 0.45 -3.16
CA ARG A 193 -19.53 0.85 -1.80
C ARG A 193 -20.26 2.12 -1.35
N LEU A 194 -20.40 3.11 -2.23
CA LEU A 194 -21.09 4.37 -1.93
C LEU A 194 -22.58 4.13 -1.64
N ARG A 195 -23.29 3.35 -2.46
CA ARG A 195 -24.70 2.99 -2.21
C ARG A 195 -24.88 2.28 -0.88
N ARG A 196 -23.95 1.40 -0.50
CA ARG A 196 -23.99 0.70 0.78
C ARG A 196 -23.90 1.67 1.97
N VAL A 197 -22.96 2.61 1.93
CA VAL A 197 -22.83 3.63 2.98
C VAL A 197 -24.05 4.54 3.02
N LEU A 198 -24.53 5.00 1.86
CA LEU A 198 -25.74 5.83 1.74
C LEU A 198 -26.99 5.12 2.27
N GLY A 199 -27.05 3.79 2.16
CA GLY A 199 -28.11 2.97 2.74
C GLY A 199 -28.24 3.14 4.25
N HIS A 200 -27.14 3.43 4.98
CA HIS A 200 -27.21 3.73 6.43
C HIS A 200 -27.92 5.04 6.76
N TYR A 201 -28.05 5.93 5.78
CA TYR A 201 -28.77 7.20 5.85
C TYR A 201 -30.16 7.13 5.21
N GLY A 202 -30.60 5.95 4.75
CA GLY A 202 -31.88 5.76 4.07
C GLY A 202 -31.90 6.18 2.61
N VAL A 203 -30.73 6.40 1.98
CA VAL A 203 -30.61 6.81 0.57
C VAL A 203 -30.20 5.61 -0.29
N GLY A 204 -31.06 5.22 -1.24
CA GLY A 204 -30.88 4.01 -2.05
C GLY A 204 -30.34 4.24 -3.47
N ASP A 205 -30.43 5.46 -3.98
CA ASP A 205 -29.97 5.85 -5.31
C ASP A 205 -28.81 6.86 -5.25
N LEU A 206 -28.25 7.19 -6.42
CA LEU A 206 -27.18 8.17 -6.58
C LEU A 206 -27.66 9.39 -7.37
N GLU A 207 -28.98 9.58 -7.49
CA GLU A 207 -29.54 10.78 -8.09
C GLU A 207 -29.47 11.93 -7.07
N ARG A 208 -29.17 13.13 -7.56
CA ARG A 208 -28.96 14.27 -6.68
C ARG A 208 -30.29 14.72 -6.05
N THR A 209 -30.45 14.42 -4.77
CA THR A 209 -31.58 14.82 -3.91
C THR A 209 -31.08 15.56 -2.66
N PRO A 210 -31.92 16.37 -1.99
CA PRO A 210 -31.56 16.99 -0.70
C PRO A 210 -31.12 15.96 0.36
N GLU A 211 -31.74 14.78 0.35
CA GLU A 211 -31.41 13.68 1.26
C GLU A 211 -30.03 13.10 0.96
N LEU A 212 -29.67 12.95 -0.32
CA LEU A 212 -28.31 12.57 -0.73
C LEU A 212 -27.28 13.63 -0.28
N GLU A 213 -27.57 14.92 -0.48
CA GLU A 213 -26.68 16.01 -0.08
C GLU A 213 -26.40 15.98 1.43
N GLU A 214 -27.45 15.80 2.25
CA GLU A 214 -27.31 15.67 3.70
C GLU A 214 -26.51 14.41 4.07
N ALA A 215 -26.84 13.26 3.50
CA ALA A 215 -26.14 12.00 3.76
C ALA A 215 -24.65 12.11 3.44
N VAL A 216 -24.30 12.66 2.27
CA VAL A 216 -22.91 12.84 1.83
C VAL A 216 -22.15 13.81 2.75
N PHE A 217 -22.80 14.89 3.19
CA PHE A 217 -22.22 15.80 4.17
C PHE A 217 -21.93 15.10 5.51
N ARG A 218 -22.87 14.27 5.99
CA ARG A 218 -22.69 13.48 7.21
C ARG A 218 -21.59 12.43 7.07
N ILE A 219 -21.48 11.77 5.92
CA ILE A 219 -20.37 10.84 5.62
C ILE A 219 -19.03 11.59 5.68
N PHE A 220 -18.95 12.80 5.12
CA PHE A 220 -17.75 13.62 5.18
C PHE A 220 -17.37 13.96 6.62
N LEU A 221 -18.33 14.35 7.47
CA LEU A 221 -18.09 14.58 8.90
C LEU A 221 -17.63 13.31 9.64
N ALA A 222 -18.25 12.16 9.36
CA ALA A 222 -17.85 10.88 9.93
C ALA A 222 -16.39 10.53 9.57
N GLN A 223 -15.97 10.77 8.32
CA GLN A 223 -14.59 10.54 7.90
C GLN A 223 -13.56 11.42 8.63
N GLN A 224 -13.93 12.64 9.00
CA GLN A 224 -13.06 13.53 9.79
C GLN A 224 -12.90 13.04 11.24
N ARG A 225 -13.93 12.40 11.80
CA ARG A 225 -13.94 11.89 13.20
C ARG A 225 -13.53 10.43 13.34
N ALA A 226 -13.31 9.72 12.23
CA ALA A 226 -13.03 8.28 12.21
C ALA A 226 -11.92 7.82 13.18
N SER A 227 -10.90 8.64 13.43
CA SER A 227 -9.86 8.35 14.43
C SER A 227 -10.40 8.28 15.86
N SER A 228 -11.26 9.23 16.25
CA SER A 228 -11.94 9.22 17.55
C SER A 228 -12.97 8.10 17.62
N ASP A 229 -13.73 7.91 16.55
CA ASP A 229 -14.78 6.89 16.46
C ASP A 229 -14.22 5.46 16.54
N SER A 230 -12.97 5.24 16.12
CA SER A 230 -12.28 3.96 16.28
C SER A 230 -12.18 3.46 17.74
N ALA A 231 -12.28 4.37 18.71
CA ALA A 231 -12.31 4.04 20.13
C ALA A 231 -13.59 3.29 20.54
N ILE A 232 -14.73 3.61 19.91
CA ILE A 232 -16.02 2.93 20.15
C ILE A 232 -15.89 1.45 19.76
N VAL A 233 -15.46 1.19 18.52
CA VAL A 233 -15.27 -0.18 18.00
C VAL A 233 -14.22 -0.93 18.82
N SER A 234 -13.10 -0.27 19.16
CA SER A 234 -12.06 -0.87 20.00
C SER A 234 -12.56 -1.28 21.38
N ALA A 235 -13.43 -0.47 22.00
CA ALA A 235 -14.00 -0.78 23.32
C ALA A 235 -14.95 -1.98 23.28
N LEU A 236 -15.81 -2.07 22.26
CA LEU A 236 -16.71 -3.22 22.05
C LEU A 236 -15.92 -4.52 21.84
N LEU A 237 -14.93 -4.50 20.95
CA LEU A 237 -14.09 -5.68 20.67
C LEU A 237 -13.33 -6.16 21.92
N ARG A 238 -12.88 -5.24 22.79
CA ARG A 238 -12.24 -5.60 24.07
C ARG A 238 -13.20 -6.32 25.03
N GLN A 239 -14.48 -5.96 25.06
CA GLN A 239 -15.49 -6.70 25.82
C GLN A 239 -15.66 -8.11 25.23
N TRP A 240 -15.83 -8.19 23.91
CA TRP A 240 -16.05 -9.46 23.21
C TRP A 240 -14.93 -10.49 23.37
N LEU A 241 -13.68 -10.03 23.51
CA LEU A 241 -12.52 -10.89 23.80
C LEU A 241 -12.66 -11.70 25.10
N THR A 242 -13.36 -11.18 26.10
CA THR A 242 -13.54 -11.88 27.39
C THR A 242 -14.81 -12.73 27.43
N GLU A 243 -15.76 -12.48 26.54
CA GLU A 243 -17.08 -13.09 26.49
C GLU A 243 -17.15 -14.39 25.67
N ALA A 244 -18.17 -15.21 25.95
CA ALA A 244 -18.43 -16.47 25.26
C ALA A 244 -18.78 -16.27 23.76
N PRO A 245 -18.58 -17.28 22.89
CA PRO A 245 -18.97 -17.21 21.48
C PRO A 245 -20.48 -17.00 21.30
N PRO A 246 -20.92 -16.43 20.16
CA PRO A 246 -22.34 -16.23 19.87
C PRO A 246 -23.13 -17.54 19.75
N SER A 247 -24.46 -17.41 19.91
CA SER A 247 -25.43 -18.46 19.60
C SER A 247 -25.32 -18.88 18.13
N ALA A 248 -25.83 -20.05 17.79
CA ALA A 248 -25.73 -20.59 16.43
C ALA A 248 -26.35 -19.65 15.37
N GLU A 249 -27.43 -18.95 15.72
CA GLU A 249 -28.16 -18.02 14.83
C GLU A 249 -27.33 -16.80 14.41
N LEU A 250 -26.52 -16.23 15.31
CA LEU A 250 -25.72 -15.02 15.05
C LEU A 250 -24.27 -15.32 14.68
N ARG A 251 -23.88 -16.60 14.66
CA ARG A 251 -22.48 -17.01 14.48
C ARG A 251 -21.96 -16.65 13.10
N GLU A 252 -22.72 -16.94 12.05
CA GLU A 252 -22.33 -16.63 10.68
C GLU A 252 -22.25 -15.12 10.44
N THR A 253 -23.29 -14.37 10.82
CA THR A 253 -23.32 -12.91 10.72
C THR A 253 -22.16 -12.25 11.45
N ALA A 254 -21.85 -12.69 12.67
CA ALA A 254 -20.72 -12.17 13.44
C ALA A 254 -19.36 -12.47 12.77
N GLY A 255 -19.22 -13.63 12.14
CA GLY A 255 -18.01 -13.99 11.40
C GLY A 255 -17.78 -13.07 10.21
N LEU A 256 -18.82 -12.87 9.39
CA LEU A 256 -18.77 -12.00 8.20
C LEU A 256 -18.49 -10.53 8.56
N ALA A 257 -19.15 -10.01 9.60
CA ALA A 257 -18.93 -8.62 10.05
C ALA A 257 -17.50 -8.41 10.56
N LEU A 258 -16.93 -9.37 11.32
CA LEU A 258 -15.55 -9.29 11.79
C LEU A 258 -14.54 -9.40 10.64
N GLU A 259 -14.78 -10.27 9.65
CA GLU A 259 -13.93 -10.38 8.46
C GLU A 259 -13.93 -9.08 7.65
N HIS A 260 -15.12 -8.51 7.42
CA HIS A 260 -15.29 -7.24 6.74
C HIS A 260 -14.58 -6.10 7.48
N LEU A 261 -14.75 -6.01 8.81
CA LEU A 261 -14.05 -5.03 9.64
C LEU A 261 -12.53 -5.17 9.55
N VAL A 262 -12.01 -6.39 9.57
CA VAL A 262 -10.56 -6.65 9.44
C VAL A 262 -10.05 -6.12 8.10
N ALA A 263 -10.73 -6.44 7.00
CA ALA A 263 -10.35 -5.98 5.67
C ALA A 263 -10.43 -4.45 5.53
N ALA A 264 -11.43 -3.82 6.16
CA ALA A 264 -11.61 -2.36 6.14
C ALA A 264 -10.59 -1.58 6.97
N THR A 265 -10.09 -2.17 8.06
CA THR A 265 -9.30 -1.44 9.05
C THR A 265 -7.81 -1.78 9.05
N GLN A 266 -7.38 -2.88 8.44
CA GLN A 266 -6.01 -3.43 8.56
C GLN A 266 -4.86 -2.44 8.31
N LEU A 267 -5.04 -1.44 7.44
CA LEU A 267 -4.01 -0.44 7.14
C LEU A 267 -4.18 0.87 7.94
N ARG A 268 -5.41 1.35 8.08
CA ARG A 268 -5.70 2.67 8.67
C ARG A 268 -5.92 2.63 10.18
N PHE A 269 -6.58 1.57 10.68
CA PHE A 269 -6.86 1.37 12.10
C PHE A 269 -6.33 -0.01 12.54
N PRO A 270 -5.00 -0.22 12.53
CA PRO A 270 -4.40 -1.53 12.81
C PRO A 270 -4.78 -2.07 14.19
N ALA A 271 -4.98 -1.19 15.18
CA ALA A 271 -5.43 -1.60 16.51
C ALA A 271 -6.84 -2.21 16.51
N VAL A 272 -7.77 -1.69 15.69
CA VAL A 272 -9.12 -2.26 15.53
C VAL A 272 -9.03 -3.61 14.83
N SER A 273 -8.23 -3.69 13.76
CA SER A 273 -8.00 -4.93 13.00
C SER A 273 -7.40 -6.03 13.88
N ASP A 274 -6.41 -5.70 14.73
CA ASP A 274 -5.80 -6.65 15.66
C ASP A 274 -6.80 -7.18 16.70
N LEU A 275 -7.61 -6.30 17.29
CA LEU A 275 -8.65 -6.69 18.24
C LEU A 275 -9.71 -7.58 17.58
N ALA A 276 -10.16 -7.24 16.36
CA ALA A 276 -11.14 -8.01 15.62
C ALA A 276 -10.62 -9.43 15.30
N ARG A 277 -9.37 -9.57 14.86
CA ARG A 277 -8.73 -10.88 14.65
C ARG A 277 -8.65 -11.70 15.95
N GLY A 278 -8.37 -11.06 17.09
CA GLY A 278 -8.40 -11.73 18.39
C GLY A 278 -9.79 -12.27 18.74
N VAL A 279 -10.86 -11.51 18.48
CA VAL A 279 -12.24 -11.97 18.68
C VAL A 279 -12.57 -13.16 17.76
N VAL A 280 -12.18 -13.09 16.48
CA VAL A 280 -12.35 -14.21 15.52
C VAL A 280 -11.70 -15.48 16.07
N PHE A 281 -10.47 -15.39 16.58
CA PHE A 281 -9.79 -16.53 17.19
C PHE A 281 -10.58 -17.07 18.40
N ARG A 282 -10.95 -16.19 19.34
CA ARG A 282 -11.61 -16.55 20.61
C ARG A 282 -12.98 -17.20 20.40
N TRP A 283 -13.74 -16.75 19.41
CA TRP A 283 -15.11 -17.22 19.17
C TRP A 283 -15.19 -18.41 18.21
N PHE A 284 -14.33 -18.49 17.21
CA PHE A 284 -14.47 -19.47 16.13
C PHE A 284 -13.35 -20.53 16.14
N ALA A 285 -12.09 -20.12 16.26
CA ALA A 285 -10.96 -21.05 16.22
C ALA A 285 -10.76 -21.81 17.54
N GLN A 286 -10.74 -21.10 18.67
CA GLN A 286 -10.46 -21.68 19.99
C GLN A 286 -11.44 -22.80 20.41
N PRO A 287 -12.76 -22.71 20.19
CA PRO A 287 -13.68 -23.80 20.53
C PRO A 287 -13.46 -25.07 19.71
N LEU A 288 -13.09 -24.95 18.43
CA LEU A 288 -12.78 -26.10 17.56
C LEU A 288 -11.54 -26.82 18.08
N LEU A 289 -10.49 -26.07 18.43
CA LEU A 289 -9.27 -26.60 19.05
C LEU A 289 -9.57 -27.36 20.35
N ARG A 290 -10.41 -26.80 21.23
CA ARG A 290 -10.82 -27.46 22.48
C ARG A 290 -11.60 -28.76 22.24
N ARG A 291 -12.44 -28.81 21.20
CA ARG A 291 -13.21 -30.01 20.85
C ARG A 291 -12.30 -31.11 20.32
N ALA A 292 -11.41 -30.80 19.38
CA ALA A 292 -10.42 -31.74 18.86
C ALA A 292 -9.58 -32.35 20.00
N ARG A 293 -9.12 -31.50 20.94
CA ARG A 293 -8.40 -31.94 22.15
C ARG A 293 -9.21 -32.91 23.01
N ALA A 294 -10.51 -32.69 23.17
CA ALA A 294 -11.37 -33.54 23.99
C ALA A 294 -11.55 -34.95 23.39
N GLU A 295 -11.63 -35.07 22.06
CA GLU A 295 -11.74 -36.33 21.33
C GLU A 295 -10.47 -37.18 21.51
N VAL A 296 -9.29 -36.57 21.35
CA VAL A 296 -7.99 -37.22 21.59
C VAL A 296 -7.85 -37.69 23.04
N TYR A 297 -8.26 -36.88 24.02
CA TYR A 297 -8.25 -37.32 25.43
C TYR A 297 -9.20 -38.49 25.70
N ALA A 298 -10.32 -38.60 24.98
CA ALA A 298 -11.24 -39.72 25.13
C ALA A 298 -10.61 -41.04 24.63
N GLU A 299 -9.93 -41.00 23.49
CA GLU A 299 -9.18 -42.13 22.92
C GLU A 299 -8.09 -42.64 23.87
N ILE A 300 -7.25 -41.73 24.40
CA ILE A 300 -6.15 -42.08 25.30
C ILE A 300 -6.66 -42.69 26.60
N ARG A 301 -7.76 -42.16 27.16
CA ARG A 301 -8.42 -42.79 28.32
C ARG A 301 -8.88 -44.21 27.99
N GLY A 302 -9.29 -44.49 26.76
CA GLY A 302 -9.61 -45.83 26.26
C GLY A 302 -8.41 -46.78 26.33
N HIS A 303 -7.26 -46.37 25.78
CA HIS A 303 -6.02 -47.15 25.86
C HIS A 303 -5.57 -47.42 27.31
N LEU A 304 -5.58 -46.39 28.16
CA LEU A 304 -5.17 -46.54 29.56
C LEU A 304 -6.08 -47.49 30.34
N ARG A 305 -7.41 -47.35 30.21
CA ARG A 305 -8.37 -48.24 30.87
C ARG A 305 -8.22 -49.69 30.41
N TYR A 306 -7.81 -49.91 29.17
CA TYR A 306 -7.53 -51.24 28.65
C TYR A 306 -6.26 -51.83 29.28
N LEU A 307 -5.17 -51.05 29.35
CA LEU A 307 -3.91 -51.47 29.96
C LEU A 307 -4.04 -51.70 31.48
N ASP A 308 -4.89 -50.93 32.17
CA ASP A 308 -5.22 -51.16 33.59
C ASP A 308 -5.86 -52.53 33.83
N ARG A 309 -6.66 -53.00 32.89
CA ARG A 309 -7.33 -54.31 32.95
C ARG A 309 -6.48 -55.44 32.40
N ASN A 310 -5.53 -55.13 31.52
CA ASN A 310 -4.69 -56.09 30.80
C ASN A 310 -3.22 -55.60 30.78
N PRO A 311 -2.49 -55.68 31.89
CA PRO A 311 -1.12 -55.16 31.98
C PRO A 311 -0.13 -55.83 31.00
N ASP A 312 -0.34 -57.13 30.74
CA ASP A 312 0.51 -57.96 29.88
C ASP A 312 -0.07 -58.14 28.46
N ALA A 313 -0.91 -57.20 28.00
CA ALA A 313 -1.52 -57.29 26.68
C ALA A 313 -0.46 -57.35 25.55
N ALA A 314 -0.65 -58.26 24.58
CA ALA A 314 0.28 -58.41 23.45
C ALA A 314 0.39 -57.15 22.58
N ASP A 315 -0.66 -56.31 22.57
CA ASP A 315 -0.71 -55.02 21.86
C ASP A 315 -0.26 -53.83 22.74
N ARG A 316 0.33 -54.07 23.92
CA ARG A 316 0.81 -52.99 24.83
C ARG A 316 1.74 -52.01 24.11
N ALA A 317 2.70 -52.51 23.34
CA ALA A 317 3.65 -51.66 22.61
C ALA A 317 2.96 -50.79 21.56
N GLU A 318 1.97 -51.33 20.85
CA GLU A 318 1.17 -50.61 19.85
C GLU A 318 0.32 -49.51 20.52
N ARG A 319 -0.34 -49.82 21.64
CA ARG A 319 -1.13 -48.86 22.43
C ARG A 319 -0.27 -47.74 23.02
N ILE A 320 0.91 -48.08 23.55
CA ILE A 320 1.89 -47.08 24.03
C ILE A 320 2.33 -46.21 22.85
N SER A 321 2.64 -46.80 21.69
CA SER A 321 3.00 -46.05 20.49
C SER A 321 1.88 -45.11 20.03
N GLY A 322 0.62 -45.57 20.03
CA GLY A 322 -0.56 -44.76 19.70
C GLY A 322 -0.76 -43.57 20.65
N MET A 323 -0.54 -43.77 21.96
CA MET A 323 -0.57 -42.68 22.94
C MET A 323 0.64 -41.73 22.80
N VAL A 324 1.82 -42.23 22.42
CA VAL A 324 3.01 -41.41 22.16
C VAL A 324 2.81 -40.53 20.93
N SER A 325 2.15 -41.05 19.88
CA SER A 325 1.77 -40.30 18.68
C SER A 325 0.62 -39.33 18.87
N SER A 326 -0.03 -39.32 20.04
CA SER A 326 -1.05 -38.32 20.35
C SER A 326 -0.49 -36.91 20.25
N ASN A 327 -1.36 -35.97 19.87
CA ASN A 327 -1.03 -34.57 19.67
C ASN A 327 -1.39 -33.68 20.86
N GLU A 328 -1.87 -34.24 21.99
CA GLU A 328 -2.35 -33.44 23.13
C GLU A 328 -1.50 -33.59 24.42
N PRO A 329 -1.53 -32.63 25.36
CA PRO A 329 -0.82 -32.69 26.64
C PRO A 329 -1.36 -33.77 27.60
N LEU A 330 -0.55 -34.75 27.99
CA LEU A 330 -1.05 -35.93 28.74
C LEU A 330 -0.85 -35.87 30.25
N VAL A 331 -0.13 -34.86 30.75
CA VAL A 331 0.18 -34.70 32.19
C VAL A 331 -1.09 -34.60 33.03
N ARG A 332 -2.14 -33.94 32.52
CA ARG A 332 -3.46 -33.90 33.17
C ARG A 332 -4.04 -35.29 33.39
N LEU A 333 -3.93 -36.17 32.40
CA LEU A 333 -4.42 -37.55 32.52
C LEU A 333 -3.60 -38.35 33.53
N LEU A 334 -2.29 -38.11 33.62
CA LEU A 334 -1.44 -38.70 34.67
C LEU A 334 -1.87 -38.21 36.07
N GLY A 335 -2.08 -36.90 36.26
CA GLY A 335 -2.52 -36.33 37.52
C GLY A 335 -3.86 -36.89 38.02
N GLN A 336 -4.79 -37.20 37.10
CA GLN A 336 -6.06 -37.86 37.42
C GLN A 336 -5.93 -39.34 37.84
N ARG A 337 -4.75 -39.94 37.63
CA ARG A 337 -4.45 -41.34 37.98
C ARG A 337 -3.66 -41.47 39.28
N ILE A 338 -2.87 -40.46 39.64
CA ILE A 338 -2.11 -40.44 40.90
C ILE A 338 -3.04 -40.64 42.10
N GLY A 339 -2.75 -41.67 42.90
CA GLY A 339 -3.50 -42.04 44.11
C GLY A 339 -4.86 -42.71 43.85
N ARG A 340 -5.21 -43.03 42.59
CA ARG A 340 -6.47 -43.71 42.26
C ARG A 340 -6.31 -45.24 42.35
N PRO A 341 -7.13 -45.96 43.15
CA PRO A 341 -7.06 -47.41 43.24
C PRO A 341 -7.29 -48.08 41.87
N GLY A 342 -6.42 -49.04 41.51
CA GLY A 342 -6.52 -49.81 40.27
C GLY A 342 -6.11 -49.06 38.99
N ALA A 343 -5.46 -47.89 39.11
CA ALA A 343 -4.90 -47.15 37.98
C ALA A 343 -3.37 -47.09 38.09
N ASP A 344 -2.66 -47.79 37.20
CA ASP A 344 -1.19 -47.79 37.20
C ASP A 344 -0.64 -46.52 36.51
N PRO A 345 0.20 -45.69 37.15
CA PRO A 345 0.84 -44.55 36.48
C PRO A 345 1.90 -44.96 35.44
N ALA A 346 2.47 -46.17 35.52
CA ALA A 346 3.63 -46.56 34.72
C ALA A 346 3.44 -46.49 33.18
N PRO A 347 2.31 -46.93 32.59
CA PRO A 347 2.07 -46.78 31.15
C PRO A 347 2.10 -45.31 30.70
N MET A 348 1.55 -44.41 31.49
CA MET A 348 1.52 -42.98 31.17
C MET A 348 2.88 -42.30 31.41
N LEU A 349 3.61 -42.74 32.45
CA LEU A 349 5.00 -42.32 32.67
C LEU A 349 5.89 -42.73 31.50
N GLU A 350 5.77 -43.97 30.99
CA GLU A 350 6.48 -44.43 29.80
C GLU A 350 6.14 -43.57 28.57
N VAL A 351 4.86 -43.25 28.35
CA VAL A 351 4.42 -42.38 27.25
C VAL A 351 5.06 -40.99 27.35
N LEU A 352 5.01 -40.35 28.52
CA LEU A 352 5.59 -39.02 28.71
C LEU A 352 7.11 -39.03 28.54
N THR A 353 7.81 -40.02 29.07
CA THR A 353 9.26 -40.17 28.87
C THR A 353 9.60 -40.36 27.39
N ARG A 354 8.87 -41.20 26.65
CA ARG A 354 9.04 -41.38 25.19
C ARG A 354 8.76 -40.09 24.41
N ARG A 355 7.83 -39.25 24.85
CA ARG A 355 7.56 -37.95 24.21
C ARG A 355 8.68 -36.95 24.47
N TYR A 356 9.18 -36.82 25.70
CA TYR A 356 10.24 -35.84 25.99
C TYR A 356 11.61 -36.26 25.48
N TYR A 357 11.97 -37.55 25.58
CA TYR A 357 13.31 -38.06 25.24
C TYR A 357 13.35 -38.83 23.90
N GLY A 358 12.25 -38.87 23.16
CA GLY A 358 12.21 -39.49 21.83
C GLY A 358 11.94 -40.99 21.85
N ASN A 359 10.90 -41.41 21.13
CA ASN A 359 10.41 -42.79 21.16
C ASN A 359 11.46 -43.84 20.75
N LYS A 360 12.29 -43.53 19.73
CA LYS A 360 13.34 -44.44 19.20
C LYS A 360 14.71 -44.28 19.87
N ALA A 361 14.93 -43.19 20.61
CA ALA A 361 16.20 -42.91 21.28
C ALA A 361 16.27 -43.57 22.67
N LEU A 362 15.11 -43.87 23.27
CA LEU A 362 15.02 -44.60 24.53
C LEU A 362 15.21 -46.11 24.33
N THR A 363 16.10 -46.68 25.14
CA THR A 363 16.31 -48.13 25.25
C THR A 363 16.20 -48.57 26.71
N ASP A 364 16.04 -49.88 26.95
CA ASP A 364 15.95 -50.47 28.28
C ASP A 364 14.86 -49.85 29.19
N VAL A 365 13.66 -49.61 28.65
CA VAL A 365 12.53 -49.05 29.41
C VAL A 365 12.01 -50.12 30.38
N ARG A 366 12.15 -49.87 31.69
CA ARG A 366 11.71 -50.79 32.76
C ARG A 366 10.86 -50.08 33.78
N VAL A 367 9.86 -50.79 34.31
CA VAL A 367 9.10 -50.37 35.49
C VAL A 367 9.75 -50.98 36.73
N ARG A 368 9.99 -50.19 37.77
CA ARG A 368 10.55 -50.63 39.06
C ARG A 368 9.74 -50.03 40.20
N GLU A 369 9.46 -50.80 41.24
CA GLU A 369 8.91 -50.27 42.49
C GLU A 369 10.04 -50.05 43.50
N VAL A 370 10.16 -48.83 44.01
CA VAL A 370 11.13 -48.44 45.04
C VAL A 370 10.45 -47.51 46.04
N ALA A 371 10.63 -47.76 47.34
CA ALA A 371 10.02 -46.97 48.42
C ALA A 371 8.49 -46.75 48.27
N GLY A 372 7.76 -47.76 47.77
CA GLY A 372 6.31 -47.68 47.56
C GLY A 372 5.87 -46.79 46.38
N CYS A 373 6.81 -46.38 45.53
CA CYS A 373 6.56 -45.57 44.34
C CYS A 373 6.92 -46.38 43.06
N SER A 374 6.08 -46.27 42.03
CA SER A 374 6.35 -46.85 40.71
C SER A 374 7.22 -45.90 39.88
N PHE A 375 8.36 -46.40 39.41
CA PHE A 375 9.32 -45.68 38.59
C PHE A 375 9.41 -46.29 37.20
N VAL A 376 9.48 -45.44 36.16
CA VAL A 376 9.95 -45.87 34.83
C VAL A 376 11.39 -45.39 34.65
N THR A 377 12.30 -46.30 34.37
CA THR A 377 13.70 -45.99 34.08
C THR A 377 14.03 -46.34 32.64
N ALA A 378 14.80 -45.49 31.95
CA ALA A 378 15.22 -45.74 30.58
C ALA A 378 16.65 -45.23 30.35
N SER A 379 17.33 -45.80 29.36
CA SER A 379 18.64 -45.34 28.87
C SER A 379 18.44 -44.43 27.64
N HIS A 380 19.22 -43.36 27.54
CA HIS A 380 19.16 -42.38 26.46
C HIS A 380 20.58 -41.90 26.09
N PRO A 381 20.86 -41.44 24.86
CA PRO A 381 22.20 -40.96 24.50
C PRO A 381 22.67 -39.74 25.32
N GLU A 382 21.76 -38.82 25.62
CA GLU A 382 22.03 -37.61 26.42
C GLU A 382 20.75 -37.11 27.12
N PRO A 383 20.56 -37.25 28.44
CA PRO A 383 21.48 -37.81 29.43
C PRO A 383 21.53 -39.33 29.30
N ALA A 384 22.54 -39.97 29.91
CA ALA A 384 22.72 -41.42 29.84
C ALA A 384 21.54 -42.22 30.43
N ARG A 385 20.85 -41.66 31.45
CA ARG A 385 19.72 -42.33 32.11
C ARG A 385 18.60 -41.35 32.49
N VAL A 386 17.36 -41.79 32.36
CA VAL A 386 16.16 -41.04 32.75
C VAL A 386 15.39 -41.84 33.79
N VAL A 387 15.00 -41.20 34.88
CA VAL A 387 14.20 -41.77 35.97
C VAL A 387 12.92 -40.96 36.11
N THR A 388 11.76 -41.58 35.93
CA THR A 388 10.48 -40.87 36.03
C THR A 388 9.54 -41.52 37.03
N THR A 389 8.75 -40.74 37.76
CA THR A 389 7.77 -41.24 38.73
C THR A 389 6.57 -40.31 38.86
N ALA A 390 5.47 -40.81 39.43
CA ALA A 390 4.26 -40.05 39.68
C ALA A 390 3.74 -40.32 41.10
N VAL A 391 3.66 -39.29 41.94
CA VAL A 391 3.32 -39.42 43.36
C VAL A 391 2.38 -38.30 43.83
N ASP A 392 1.67 -38.51 44.94
CA ASP A 392 0.96 -37.42 45.61
C ASP A 392 1.97 -36.53 46.35
N PHE A 393 1.70 -35.22 46.48
CA PHE A 393 2.63 -34.25 47.05
C PHE A 393 3.24 -34.67 48.41
N PRO A 394 2.48 -35.24 49.37
CA PRO A 394 3.05 -35.72 50.64
C PRO A 394 4.13 -36.81 50.50
N GLN A 395 4.14 -37.55 49.39
CA GLN A 395 5.09 -38.64 49.12
C GLN A 395 6.36 -38.15 48.38
N LEU A 396 6.44 -36.87 48.01
CA LEU A 396 7.59 -36.31 47.31
C LEU A 396 8.93 -36.53 48.03
N PRO A 397 9.06 -36.37 49.36
CA PRO A 397 10.33 -36.64 50.06
C PRO A 397 10.81 -38.09 49.89
N ASP A 398 9.89 -39.06 49.91
CA ASP A 398 10.21 -40.48 49.73
C ASP A 398 10.58 -40.78 48.28
N ALA A 399 9.90 -40.15 47.32
CA ALA A 399 10.24 -40.23 45.90
C ALA A 399 11.66 -39.67 45.64
N MET A 400 12.06 -38.57 46.28
CA MET A 400 13.41 -38.00 46.12
C MET A 400 14.50 -38.94 46.67
N ARG A 401 14.22 -39.63 47.79
CA ARG A 401 15.12 -40.65 48.34
C ARG A 401 15.26 -41.84 47.40
N ALA A 402 14.16 -42.28 46.79
CA ALA A 402 14.18 -43.36 45.79
C ALA A 402 14.89 -42.95 44.49
N VAL A 403 14.79 -41.68 44.06
CA VAL A 403 15.60 -41.15 42.95
C VAL A 403 17.09 -41.25 43.27
N ALA A 404 17.51 -40.90 44.49
CA ALA A 404 18.90 -41.06 44.93
C ALA A 404 19.37 -42.52 44.85
N GLU A 405 18.56 -43.46 45.32
CA GLU A 405 18.85 -44.90 45.28
C GLU A 405 18.97 -45.43 43.85
N LEU A 406 18.03 -45.07 42.96
CA LEU A 406 18.01 -45.51 41.57
C LEU A 406 19.15 -44.92 40.73
N SER A 407 19.69 -43.78 41.17
CA SER A 407 20.79 -43.05 40.52
C SER A 407 22.16 -43.39 41.11
N ALA A 408 22.22 -44.04 42.27
CA ALA A 408 23.48 -44.41 42.91
C ALA A 408 24.26 -45.44 42.06
N GLY A 409 25.51 -45.11 41.73
CA GLY A 409 26.37 -45.97 40.90
C GLY A 409 25.98 -46.02 39.43
N ALA A 410 25.21 -45.05 38.94
CA ALA A 410 24.87 -44.94 37.52
C ALA A 410 26.12 -44.68 36.66
N GLY A 411 27.12 -43.96 37.18
CA GLY A 411 28.39 -43.70 36.49
C GLY A 411 28.25 -42.82 35.24
N ALA A 412 27.08 -42.22 35.06
CA ALA A 412 26.72 -41.39 33.93
C ALA A 412 25.54 -40.46 34.30
N PRO A 413 25.37 -39.31 33.62
CA PRO A 413 24.33 -38.33 33.92
C PRO A 413 22.90 -38.88 34.00
N VAL A 414 22.18 -38.49 35.06
CA VAL A 414 20.79 -38.87 35.33
C VAL A 414 19.89 -37.64 35.34
N ALA A 415 18.79 -37.69 34.58
CA ALA A 415 17.69 -36.75 34.70
C ALA A 415 16.49 -37.40 35.40
N ALA A 416 15.95 -36.71 36.41
CA ALA A 416 14.77 -37.16 37.14
C ALA A 416 13.53 -36.32 36.80
N ASP A 417 12.45 -36.95 36.36
CA ASP A 417 11.16 -36.29 36.09
C ASP A 417 10.09 -36.80 37.08
N VAL A 418 9.53 -35.91 37.90
CA VAL A 418 8.66 -36.27 39.03
C VAL A 418 7.32 -35.58 38.86
N TYR A 419 6.29 -36.35 38.56
CA TYR A 419 4.93 -35.85 38.38
C TYR A 419 4.16 -35.88 39.69
N LEU A 420 3.50 -34.78 40.03
CA LEU A 420 2.88 -34.56 41.32
C LEU A 420 1.40 -34.24 41.17
N LYS A 421 0.59 -34.86 42.02
CA LYS A 421 -0.75 -34.37 42.33
C LYS A 421 -0.68 -33.58 43.61
N TRP A 422 -1.19 -32.35 43.59
CA TRP A 422 -1.22 -31.46 44.75
C TRP A 422 -2.62 -30.85 44.84
N THR A 423 -3.38 -31.17 45.88
CA THR A 423 -4.80 -30.78 46.00
C THR A 423 -4.96 -29.29 46.36
N ASP A 424 -4.21 -28.80 47.35
CA ASP A 424 -4.24 -27.40 47.81
C ASP A 424 -3.04 -26.62 47.26
N GLN A 425 -3.08 -26.34 45.96
CA GLN A 425 -1.98 -25.67 45.26
C GLN A 425 -1.89 -24.20 45.69
N PRO A 426 -0.76 -23.73 46.25
CA PRO A 426 -0.52 -22.31 46.45
C PRO A 426 -0.22 -21.64 45.10
N ASP A 427 0.07 -20.33 45.08
CA ASP A 427 0.54 -19.68 43.85
C ASP A 427 1.87 -20.27 43.35
N SER A 428 2.23 -19.96 42.10
CA SER A 428 3.38 -20.58 41.44
C SER A 428 4.72 -20.30 42.14
N ASP A 429 4.88 -19.16 42.82
CA ASP A 429 6.14 -18.84 43.50
C ASP A 429 6.24 -19.61 44.82
N ALA A 430 5.13 -19.67 45.57
CA ALA A 430 5.04 -20.48 46.77
C ALA A 430 5.16 -21.99 46.49
N MET A 431 4.65 -22.47 45.34
CA MET A 431 4.88 -23.84 44.87
C MET A 431 6.37 -24.12 44.65
N ALA A 432 7.05 -23.25 43.89
CA ALA A 432 8.48 -23.40 43.57
C ALA A 432 9.35 -23.42 44.83
N ALA A 433 9.09 -22.53 45.79
CA ALA A 433 9.82 -22.46 47.05
C ALA A 433 9.72 -23.78 47.85
N LYS A 434 8.49 -24.29 48.05
CA LYS A 434 8.27 -25.55 48.79
C LYS A 434 8.88 -26.76 48.08
N LEU A 435 8.77 -26.84 46.76
CA LEU A 435 9.38 -27.92 45.97
C LEU A 435 10.91 -27.85 46.07
N GLY A 436 11.49 -26.66 45.97
CA GLY A 436 12.93 -26.42 46.10
C GLY A 436 13.47 -26.82 47.47
N GLU A 437 12.77 -26.48 48.56
CA GLU A 437 13.12 -26.90 49.93
C GLU A 437 13.19 -28.43 50.05
N ILE A 438 12.22 -29.16 49.49
CA ILE A 438 12.18 -30.63 49.56
C ILE A 438 13.29 -31.26 48.72
N VAL A 439 13.57 -30.72 47.53
CA VAL A 439 14.67 -31.20 46.67
C VAL A 439 16.02 -30.93 47.33
N ALA A 440 16.22 -29.74 47.92
CA ALA A 440 17.46 -29.36 48.59
C ALA A 440 17.71 -30.13 49.90
N ALA A 441 16.65 -30.57 50.59
CA ALA A 441 16.76 -31.33 51.83
C ALA A 441 17.29 -32.77 51.65
N GLN A 442 17.39 -33.29 50.42
CA GLN A 442 17.85 -34.65 50.14
C GLN A 442 19.24 -34.66 49.48
N PRO A 443 20.18 -35.53 49.92
CA PRO A 443 21.51 -35.64 49.33
C PRO A 443 21.46 -36.46 48.03
N LEU A 444 21.12 -35.81 46.91
CA LEU A 444 21.12 -36.45 45.60
C LEU A 444 22.57 -36.72 45.11
N PRO A 445 22.86 -37.88 44.47
CA PRO A 445 24.18 -38.20 43.92
C PRO A 445 24.69 -37.18 42.91
N ALA A 446 26.02 -37.05 42.77
CA ALA A 446 26.66 -36.13 41.83
C ALA A 446 26.21 -36.35 40.38
N ASP A 447 25.90 -37.61 40.02
CA ASP A 447 25.41 -38.00 38.70
C ASP A 447 24.00 -37.45 38.38
N VAL A 448 23.25 -36.93 39.36
CA VAL A 448 21.94 -36.30 39.12
C VAL A 448 22.13 -34.82 38.77
N ASP A 449 21.99 -34.52 37.48
CA ASP A 449 22.20 -33.18 36.91
C ASP A 449 20.98 -32.27 37.08
N ARG A 450 19.78 -32.85 36.99
CA ARG A 450 18.51 -32.12 37.09
C ARG A 450 17.37 -32.94 37.67
N VAL A 451 16.47 -32.24 38.35
CA VAL A 451 15.18 -32.75 38.81
C VAL A 451 14.07 -31.84 38.27
N VAL A 452 13.13 -32.40 37.50
CA VAL A 452 11.97 -31.69 36.99
C VAL A 452 10.75 -32.14 37.79
N THR A 453 10.19 -31.26 38.61
CA THR A 453 8.91 -31.54 39.30
C THR A 453 7.76 -30.94 38.51
N THR A 454 6.77 -31.76 38.14
CA THR A 454 5.62 -31.35 37.34
C THR A 454 4.34 -31.48 38.15
N VAL A 455 3.76 -30.36 38.55
CA VAL A 455 2.49 -30.34 39.31
C VAL A 455 1.32 -30.37 38.33
N ALA A 456 0.50 -31.41 38.36
CA ALA A 456 -0.72 -31.48 37.56
C ALA A 456 -1.77 -30.48 38.05
N GLY A 457 -2.49 -29.82 37.15
CA GLY A 457 -3.45 -28.76 37.50
C GLY A 457 -4.58 -29.19 38.44
N GLY A 458 -4.88 -28.34 39.43
CA GLY A 458 -5.99 -28.50 40.36
C GLY A 458 -7.34 -27.99 39.81
N GLY A 459 -8.46 -28.40 40.40
CA GLY A 459 -9.77 -27.75 40.22
C GLY A 459 -10.36 -27.72 38.81
N GLY A 460 -9.90 -28.58 37.88
CA GLY A 460 -10.37 -28.60 36.50
C GLY A 460 -9.50 -27.82 35.50
N ALA A 461 -8.43 -27.15 35.95
CA ALA A 461 -7.43 -26.52 35.09
C ALA A 461 -6.73 -27.55 34.19
N VAL A 462 -6.41 -27.17 32.95
CA VAL A 462 -5.69 -28.04 31.99
C VAL A 462 -4.17 -27.93 32.19
N MET A 463 -3.69 -26.75 32.59
CA MET A 463 -2.27 -26.45 32.85
C MET A 463 -1.66 -27.30 33.97
N HIS A 464 -0.43 -27.72 33.72
CA HIS A 464 0.48 -28.30 34.70
C HIS A 464 1.71 -27.38 34.81
N HIS A 465 2.29 -27.28 36.00
CA HIS A 465 3.45 -26.44 36.24
C HIS A 465 4.71 -27.29 36.33
N HIS A 466 5.59 -27.15 35.34
CA HIS A 466 6.96 -27.67 35.40
C HIS A 466 7.86 -26.73 36.22
N PHE A 467 8.58 -27.28 37.19
CA PHE A 467 9.65 -26.58 37.90
C PHE A 467 10.92 -27.40 37.69
N THR A 468 11.94 -26.79 37.11
CA THR A 468 13.22 -27.46 36.84
C THR A 468 14.24 -26.99 37.86
N PHE A 469 14.79 -27.92 38.63
CA PHE A 469 15.90 -27.68 39.54
C PHE A 469 17.17 -28.25 38.93
N ARG A 470 18.17 -27.40 38.68
CA ARG A 470 19.49 -27.81 38.18
C ARG A 470 20.50 -27.77 39.31
N ARG A 471 21.50 -28.66 39.23
CA ARG A 471 22.63 -28.64 40.14
C ARG A 471 23.50 -27.39 39.90
N THR A 472 23.86 -26.70 40.97
CA THR A 472 24.77 -25.55 41.04
C THR A 472 25.87 -25.84 42.07
N GLU A 473 26.85 -24.94 42.20
CA GLU A 473 27.93 -25.05 43.20
C GLU A 473 27.41 -25.09 44.65
N SER A 474 26.23 -24.50 44.92
CA SER A 474 25.62 -24.39 46.25
C SER A 474 24.46 -25.38 46.51
N GLY A 475 24.19 -26.32 45.60
CA GLY A 475 23.09 -27.29 45.73
C GLY A 475 22.22 -27.35 44.49
N PHE A 476 20.89 -27.45 44.65
CA PHE A 476 19.94 -27.35 43.54
C PHE A 476 19.27 -25.99 43.54
N ALA A 477 19.23 -25.34 42.38
CA ALA A 477 18.54 -24.06 42.18
C ALA A 477 17.53 -24.17 41.04
N GLU A 478 16.42 -23.43 41.16
CA GLU A 478 15.39 -23.39 40.13
C GLU A 478 15.87 -22.63 38.88
N ASP A 479 15.69 -23.24 37.71
CA ASP A 479 15.78 -22.56 36.41
C ASP A 479 14.45 -21.86 36.10
N ARG A 480 14.34 -20.61 36.54
CA ARG A 480 13.11 -19.79 36.43
C ARG A 480 12.71 -19.49 34.99
N VAL A 481 13.66 -19.45 34.06
CA VAL A 481 13.41 -19.06 32.65
C VAL A 481 12.51 -20.09 31.96
N ILE A 482 12.74 -21.38 32.24
CA ILE A 482 11.94 -22.49 31.72
C ILE A 482 10.80 -22.89 32.66
N ARG A 483 10.41 -22.03 33.62
CA ARG A 483 9.28 -22.35 34.51
C ARG A 483 8.00 -22.58 33.69
N GLY A 484 7.38 -23.72 33.97
CA GLY A 484 6.22 -24.24 33.27
C GLY A 484 6.51 -24.75 31.85
N LEU A 485 7.78 -25.00 31.51
CA LEU A 485 8.23 -25.65 30.28
C LEU A 485 9.19 -26.79 30.63
N HIS A 486 9.00 -27.96 30.01
CA HIS A 486 9.94 -29.07 30.20
C HIS A 486 11.30 -28.75 29.53
N PRO A 487 12.46 -29.06 30.13
CA PRO A 487 13.78 -28.71 29.56
C PRO A 487 14.00 -29.18 28.11
N ARG A 488 13.56 -30.41 27.78
CA ARG A 488 13.63 -30.95 26.40
C ARG A 488 12.75 -30.21 25.40
N VAL A 489 11.69 -29.55 25.87
CA VAL A 489 10.86 -28.69 25.01
C VAL A 489 11.55 -27.33 24.82
N ALA A 490 12.14 -26.77 25.88
CA ALA A 490 12.91 -25.52 25.80
C ALA A 490 14.08 -25.62 24.80
N GLU A 491 14.78 -26.75 24.78
CA GLU A 491 15.85 -27.06 23.82
C GLU A 491 15.33 -27.15 22.37
N ARG A 492 14.22 -27.87 22.14
CA ARG A 492 13.60 -27.96 20.80
C ARG A 492 13.10 -26.61 20.28
N LEU A 493 12.60 -25.75 21.17
CA LEU A 493 12.21 -24.39 20.85
C LEU A 493 13.40 -23.42 20.79
N GLN A 494 14.63 -23.95 20.93
CA GLN A 494 15.90 -23.22 20.87
C GLN A 494 15.95 -22.01 21.83
N LEU A 495 15.35 -22.14 23.03
CA LEU A 495 15.26 -21.04 24.00
C LEU A 495 16.65 -20.51 24.41
N GLU A 496 17.68 -21.36 24.38
CA GLU A 496 19.08 -20.99 24.65
C GLU A 496 19.64 -19.92 23.69
N ARG A 497 19.09 -19.79 22.48
CA ARG A 497 19.48 -18.74 21.54
C ARG A 497 19.12 -17.35 22.06
N LEU A 498 18.18 -17.25 23.00
CA LEU A 498 17.77 -15.98 23.62
C LEU A 498 18.59 -15.63 24.86
N ARG A 499 19.75 -16.26 25.10
CA ARG A 499 20.60 -16.01 26.27
C ARG A 499 21.09 -14.56 26.43
N GLU A 500 21.07 -13.76 25.36
CA GLU A 500 21.38 -12.33 25.39
C GLU A 500 20.22 -11.46 25.90
N PHE A 501 19.08 -12.07 26.24
CA PHE A 501 17.88 -11.40 26.75
C PHE A 501 17.52 -11.91 28.14
N ASP A 502 17.01 -11.00 28.97
CA ASP A 502 16.36 -11.33 30.24
C ASP A 502 14.88 -11.62 29.95
N LEU A 503 14.50 -12.90 30.08
CA LEU A 503 13.17 -13.39 29.70
C LEU A 503 12.22 -13.43 30.90
N THR A 504 11.02 -12.90 30.71
CA THR A 504 9.90 -13.03 31.65
C THR A 504 8.70 -13.63 30.95
N ARG A 505 8.10 -14.68 31.51
CA ARG A 505 6.93 -15.34 30.94
C ARG A 505 5.65 -14.52 31.18
N LEU A 506 4.84 -14.36 30.13
CA LEU A 506 3.53 -13.70 30.17
C LEU A 506 2.40 -14.73 30.07
N PRO A 507 1.19 -14.44 30.61
CA PRO A 507 0.03 -15.31 30.45
C PRO A 507 -0.50 -15.28 29.01
N SER A 508 -0.94 -16.45 28.52
CA SER A 508 -1.54 -16.66 27.20
C SER A 508 -2.93 -17.31 27.32
N ALA A 509 -3.82 -17.05 26.36
CA ALA A 509 -5.18 -17.61 26.35
C ALA A 509 -5.22 -19.07 25.89
N ASP A 510 -4.30 -19.45 24.99
CA ASP A 510 -3.99 -20.85 24.71
C ASP A 510 -2.79 -21.28 25.53
N GLU A 511 -3.00 -22.33 26.33
CA GLU A 511 -2.02 -22.87 27.26
C GLU A 511 -0.81 -23.50 26.56
N GLU A 512 -0.93 -23.87 25.28
CA GLU A 512 0.17 -24.41 24.46
C GLU A 512 1.05 -23.32 23.82
N VAL A 513 0.72 -22.05 24.03
CA VAL A 513 1.53 -20.90 23.59
C VAL A 513 2.32 -20.37 24.77
N TYR A 514 3.65 -20.44 24.69
CA TYR A 514 4.57 -19.86 25.65
C TYR A 514 4.96 -18.47 25.18
N LEU A 515 4.33 -17.45 25.78
CA LEU A 515 4.65 -16.05 25.49
C LEU A 515 5.69 -15.54 26.48
N PHE A 516 6.79 -14.97 25.98
CA PHE A 516 7.82 -14.30 26.75
C PHE A 516 7.91 -12.83 26.36
N THR A 517 8.18 -11.98 27.33
CA THR A 517 8.79 -10.67 27.09
C THR A 517 10.28 -10.78 27.36
N GLY A 518 11.11 -10.28 26.46
CA GLY A 518 12.56 -10.30 26.57
C GLY A 518 13.14 -8.91 26.48
N THR A 519 13.98 -8.53 27.44
CA THR A 519 14.74 -7.28 27.42
C THR A 519 16.20 -7.59 27.15
N ALA A 520 16.82 -6.98 26.13
CA ALA A 520 18.20 -7.30 25.79
C ALA A 520 19.19 -6.80 26.85
N LYS A 521 20.16 -7.63 27.21
CA LYS A 521 21.16 -7.33 28.26
C LYS A 521 22.08 -6.17 27.87
N ALA A 522 22.51 -6.14 26.62
CA ALA A 522 23.40 -5.09 26.10
C ALA A 522 22.64 -3.80 25.73
N ASN A 523 21.32 -3.87 25.54
CA ASN A 523 20.49 -2.75 25.10
C ASN A 523 19.09 -2.83 25.73
N PRO A 524 18.87 -2.21 26.90
CA PRO A 524 17.57 -2.25 27.58
C PRO A 524 16.39 -1.66 26.80
N ALA A 525 16.65 -0.87 25.74
CA ALA A 525 15.60 -0.34 24.86
C ALA A 525 15.11 -1.38 23.82
N ASP A 526 15.83 -2.48 23.64
CA ASP A 526 15.42 -3.62 22.81
C ASP A 526 14.58 -4.59 23.64
N GLU A 527 13.28 -4.34 23.63
CA GLU A 527 12.26 -5.20 24.22
C GLU A 527 11.49 -5.96 23.13
N ARG A 528 11.28 -7.26 23.30
CA ARG A 528 10.64 -8.14 22.31
C ARG A 528 9.60 -9.04 22.94
N LEU A 529 8.53 -9.35 22.21
CA LEU A 529 7.65 -10.50 22.52
C LEU A 529 8.11 -11.72 21.71
N ILE A 530 8.28 -12.85 22.40
CA ILE A 530 8.61 -14.13 21.78
C ILE A 530 7.50 -15.12 22.11
N ALA A 531 6.70 -15.50 21.12
CA ALA A 531 5.72 -16.57 21.27
C ALA A 531 6.32 -17.88 20.75
N MET A 532 6.20 -18.93 21.54
CA MET A 532 6.69 -20.25 21.17
C MET A 532 5.59 -21.30 21.31
N SER A 533 5.50 -22.24 20.38
CA SER A 533 4.53 -23.33 20.46
C SER A 533 4.99 -24.57 19.69
N GLN A 534 4.18 -25.63 19.71
CA GLN A 534 4.48 -26.91 19.08
C GLN A 534 3.31 -27.37 18.23
N VAL A 535 3.59 -27.76 16.99
CA VAL A 535 2.64 -28.41 16.09
C VAL A 535 2.89 -29.90 16.13
N ARG A 536 1.90 -30.66 16.59
CA ARG A 536 2.02 -32.11 16.76
C ARG A 536 1.33 -32.89 15.63
N ASP A 537 0.42 -32.23 14.92
CA ASP A 537 -0.26 -32.74 13.73
C ASP A 537 0.11 -31.92 12.50
N LEU A 538 0.39 -32.58 11.38
CA LEU A 538 0.67 -31.94 10.10
C LEU A 538 -0.22 -32.54 8.99
N THR A 539 -1.37 -33.12 9.36
CA THR A 539 -2.30 -33.73 8.42
C THR A 539 -2.79 -32.69 7.41
N PRO A 540 -2.50 -32.84 6.10
CA PRO A 540 -2.91 -31.88 5.09
C PRO A 540 -4.37 -32.06 4.72
N LEU A 541 -5.11 -30.96 4.66
CA LEU A 541 -6.40 -30.93 3.98
C LEU A 541 -6.14 -30.73 2.49
N ARG A 542 -6.61 -31.66 1.64
CA ARG A 542 -6.43 -31.61 0.18
C ARG A 542 -7.78 -31.61 -0.53
N GLU A 543 -7.86 -30.98 -1.70
CA GLU A 543 -9.02 -31.08 -2.59
C GLU A 543 -9.09 -32.48 -3.23
N ALA A 544 -10.21 -32.77 -3.92
CA ALA A 544 -10.41 -34.05 -4.60
C ALA A 544 -9.36 -34.36 -5.68
N ASP A 545 -8.68 -33.34 -6.21
CA ASP A 545 -7.59 -33.45 -7.20
C ASP A 545 -6.19 -33.60 -6.56
N GLY A 546 -6.10 -33.64 -5.22
CA GLY A 546 -4.85 -33.76 -4.48
C GLY A 546 -4.14 -32.44 -4.16
N ARG A 547 -4.66 -31.29 -4.61
CA ARG A 547 -4.10 -29.97 -4.32
C ARG A 547 -4.20 -29.65 -2.83
N LEU A 548 -3.10 -29.16 -2.24
CA LEU A 548 -3.09 -28.76 -0.83
C LEU A 548 -4.04 -27.57 -0.63
N VAL A 549 -5.06 -27.79 0.22
CA VAL A 549 -5.91 -26.73 0.73
C VAL A 549 -5.19 -26.10 1.90
N SER A 550 -5.09 -26.74 3.07
CA SER A 550 -4.57 -26.12 4.30
C SER A 550 -3.80 -27.12 5.17
N LEU A 551 -3.08 -26.57 6.17
CA LEU A 551 -2.56 -27.33 7.31
C LEU A 551 -3.25 -26.85 8.58
N PRO A 552 -4.47 -27.34 8.89
CA PRO A 552 -5.30 -26.77 9.95
C PRO A 552 -4.55 -26.58 11.27
N SER A 553 -3.89 -27.64 11.78
CA SER A 553 -3.20 -27.56 13.07
C SER A 553 -1.99 -26.61 13.08
N ALA A 554 -1.28 -26.47 11.96
CA ALA A 554 -0.15 -25.55 11.86
C ALA A 554 -0.62 -24.08 11.77
N GLU A 555 -1.66 -23.84 10.96
CA GLU A 555 -2.30 -22.53 10.81
C GLU A 555 -2.94 -22.08 12.12
N ASP A 556 -3.66 -22.97 12.82
CA ASP A 556 -4.29 -22.70 14.11
C ASP A 556 -3.25 -22.38 15.21
N THR A 557 -2.13 -23.12 15.24
CA THR A 557 -1.07 -22.88 16.21
C THR A 557 -0.40 -21.52 15.98
N LEU A 558 -0.16 -21.16 14.71
CA LEU A 558 0.34 -19.83 14.37
C LEU A 558 -0.67 -18.74 14.71
N ALA A 559 -1.98 -18.96 14.46
CA ALA A 559 -3.04 -18.04 14.86
C ALA A 559 -3.07 -17.83 16.38
N ALA A 560 -2.90 -18.88 17.18
CA ALA A 560 -2.83 -18.78 18.65
C ALA A 560 -1.59 -17.99 19.11
N CYS A 561 -0.45 -18.17 18.46
CA CYS A 561 0.76 -17.39 18.75
C CYS A 561 0.56 -15.90 18.41
N LEU A 562 -0.04 -15.61 17.26
CA LEU A 562 -0.35 -14.25 16.81
C LEU A 562 -1.34 -13.56 17.76
N ASP A 563 -2.37 -14.26 18.21
CA ASP A 563 -3.32 -13.76 19.20
C ASP A 563 -2.63 -13.42 20.53
N ALA A 564 -1.74 -14.28 21.03
CA ALA A 564 -0.99 -14.02 22.26
C ALA A 564 -0.12 -12.75 22.14
N VAL A 565 0.58 -12.56 21.01
CA VAL A 565 1.37 -11.35 20.73
C VAL A 565 0.46 -10.12 20.66
N ARG A 566 -0.64 -10.18 19.91
CA ARG A 566 -1.59 -9.06 19.76
C ARG A 566 -2.22 -8.66 21.10
N ASN A 567 -2.62 -9.62 21.92
CA ASN A 567 -3.20 -9.35 23.24
C ASN A 567 -2.21 -8.66 24.18
N ALA A 568 -0.92 -9.03 24.14
CA ALA A 568 0.11 -8.32 24.87
C ALA A 568 0.36 -6.90 24.32
N GLN A 569 0.41 -6.75 23.00
CA GLN A 569 0.57 -5.45 22.35
C GLN A 569 -0.62 -4.50 22.58
N ALA A 570 -1.85 -5.02 22.66
CA ALA A 570 -3.07 -4.24 22.86
C ALA A 570 -3.15 -3.56 24.24
N ARG A 571 -2.31 -3.97 25.19
CA ARG A 571 -2.15 -3.35 26.51
C ARG A 571 -1.15 -2.18 26.50
N ARG A 572 -0.38 -2.02 25.42
CA ARG A 572 0.59 -0.93 25.27
C ARG A 572 0.03 0.19 24.37
N PRO A 573 0.36 1.46 24.64
CA PRO A 573 0.08 2.56 23.70
C PRO A 573 0.71 2.26 22.33
N ALA A 574 0.04 2.63 21.24
CA ALA A 574 0.47 2.32 19.88
C ALA A 574 1.91 2.77 19.58
N LYS A 575 2.36 3.91 20.13
CA LYS A 575 3.71 4.46 19.94
C LYS A 575 4.83 3.66 20.63
N ASN A 576 4.49 2.81 21.60
CA ASN A 576 5.43 2.05 22.44
C ASN A 576 5.27 0.53 22.25
N ARG A 577 4.67 0.13 21.13
CA ARG A 577 4.55 -1.28 20.72
C ARG A 577 5.92 -1.84 20.33
N PHE A 578 6.03 -3.16 20.40
CA PHE A 578 7.26 -3.87 20.06
C PHE A 578 7.23 -4.28 18.59
N ASP A 579 8.32 -4.00 17.87
CA ASP A 579 8.37 -4.14 16.41
C ASP A 579 9.28 -5.28 15.94
N THR A 580 9.89 -5.99 16.89
CA THR A 580 10.87 -7.07 16.65
C THR A 580 10.44 -8.39 17.30
N ASN A 581 9.13 -8.62 17.35
CA ASN A 581 8.55 -9.82 17.94
C ASN A 581 8.88 -11.05 17.11
N ARG A 582 8.89 -12.21 17.75
CA ARG A 582 9.28 -13.49 17.14
C ARG A 582 8.27 -14.59 17.44
N ILE A 583 8.08 -15.48 16.48
CA ILE A 583 7.30 -16.71 16.65
C ILE A 583 8.20 -17.90 16.33
N VAL A 584 8.30 -18.87 17.25
CA VAL A 584 9.03 -20.12 17.04
C VAL A 584 8.09 -21.30 17.24
N ILE A 585 7.88 -22.10 16.21
CA ILE A 585 6.98 -23.26 16.22
C ILE A 585 7.78 -24.51 15.91
N TYR A 586 7.77 -25.49 16.81
CA TYR A 586 8.38 -26.79 16.56
C TYR A 586 7.35 -27.79 16.03
N VAL A 587 7.60 -28.36 14.85
CA VAL A 587 6.75 -29.30 14.13
C VAL A 587 7.25 -30.73 14.38
N TRP A 588 6.43 -31.55 15.01
CA TRP A 588 6.80 -32.93 15.38
C TRP A 588 6.77 -33.92 14.21
N PRO A 589 5.72 -33.94 13.36
CA PRO A 589 5.67 -34.83 12.21
C PRO A 589 6.77 -34.47 11.21
N ALA A 590 7.27 -35.48 10.50
CA ALA A 590 8.13 -35.21 9.35
C ALA A 590 7.29 -34.54 8.26
N SER A 591 7.80 -33.46 7.69
CA SER A 591 7.19 -32.75 6.58
C SER A 591 7.58 -33.42 5.26
N GLU A 592 6.58 -33.67 4.42
CA GLU A 592 6.71 -34.11 3.03
C GLU A 592 6.26 -33.01 2.04
N LEU A 593 6.11 -31.78 2.54
CA LEU A 593 5.62 -30.64 1.75
C LEU A 593 6.68 -30.15 0.78
N THR A 594 6.23 -29.79 -0.43
CA THR A 594 7.04 -29.15 -1.46
C THR A 594 7.23 -27.66 -1.19
N MET A 595 8.24 -27.04 -1.82
CA MET A 595 8.46 -25.59 -1.70
C MET A 595 7.28 -24.76 -2.24
N ASP A 596 6.60 -25.24 -3.29
CA ASP A 596 5.42 -24.58 -3.85
C ASP A 596 4.23 -24.62 -2.89
N GLU A 597 4.01 -25.76 -2.21
CA GLU A 597 3.01 -25.88 -1.15
C GLU A 597 3.33 -24.98 0.05
N LEU A 598 4.59 -24.89 0.46
CA LEU A 598 5.03 -23.96 1.53
C LEU A 598 4.81 -22.49 1.13
N ASN A 599 5.15 -22.13 -0.11
CA ASN A 599 4.90 -20.77 -0.63
C ASN A 599 3.40 -20.44 -0.67
N LEU A 600 2.55 -21.40 -1.04
CA LEU A 600 1.10 -21.23 -1.05
C LEU A 600 0.55 -20.99 0.36
N LEU A 601 0.98 -21.80 1.34
CA LEU A 601 0.60 -21.64 2.75
C LEU A 601 1.10 -20.30 3.30
N ALA A 602 2.34 -19.92 3.01
CA ALA A 602 2.89 -18.64 3.44
C ALA A 602 2.05 -17.47 2.88
N ARG A 603 1.79 -17.44 1.57
CA ARG A 603 0.93 -16.39 0.96
C ARG A 603 -0.43 -16.28 1.62
N ARG A 604 -1.01 -17.39 2.11
CA ARG A 604 -2.28 -17.39 2.82
C ARG A 604 -2.18 -16.83 4.24
N VAL A 605 -1.15 -17.20 4.99
CA VAL A 605 -1.07 -16.83 6.42
C VAL A 605 -0.46 -15.44 6.62
N LEU A 606 0.32 -14.92 5.66
CA LEU A 606 0.98 -13.63 5.78
C LEU A 606 0.07 -12.42 6.02
N PRO A 607 -1.10 -12.28 5.40
CA PRO A 607 -2.04 -11.22 5.75
C PRO A 607 -2.44 -11.23 7.24
N THR A 608 -2.38 -12.40 7.88
CA THR A 608 -2.70 -12.56 9.31
C THR A 608 -1.55 -12.14 10.24
N THR A 609 -0.32 -11.95 9.73
CA THR A 609 0.85 -11.53 10.51
C THR A 609 1.02 -10.00 10.58
N ALA A 610 0.29 -9.26 9.73
CA ALA A 610 0.30 -7.80 9.71
C ALA A 610 -0.14 -7.21 11.08
N GLY A 611 0.53 -6.13 11.50
CA GLY A 611 0.26 -5.46 12.78
C GLY A 611 0.85 -6.13 14.03
N ALA A 612 1.29 -7.40 13.93
CA ALA A 612 1.87 -8.12 15.07
C ALA A 612 3.34 -7.73 15.39
N GLY A 613 3.93 -6.79 14.65
CA GLY A 613 5.31 -6.33 14.85
C GLY A 613 6.33 -7.47 14.77
N LEU A 614 6.11 -8.42 13.85
CA LEU A 614 6.94 -9.62 13.72
C LEU A 614 8.18 -9.34 12.87
N GLU A 615 9.34 -9.65 13.43
CA GLU A 615 10.60 -9.71 12.71
C GLU A 615 10.77 -11.05 11.99
N GLU A 616 10.39 -12.14 12.67
CA GLU A 616 10.66 -13.49 12.20
C GLU A 616 9.60 -14.48 12.70
N ILE A 617 9.16 -15.37 11.81
CA ILE A 617 8.42 -16.58 12.14
C ILE A 617 9.30 -17.77 11.70
N GLN A 618 9.56 -18.70 12.62
CA GLN A 618 10.38 -19.87 12.36
C GLN A 618 9.60 -21.15 12.67
N PHE A 619 9.53 -22.05 11.69
CA PHE A 619 9.04 -23.41 11.86
C PHE A 619 10.24 -24.36 11.87
N LEU A 620 10.50 -24.99 13.02
CA LEU A 620 11.52 -26.01 13.18
C LEU A 620 10.89 -27.37 12.89
N ALA A 621 11.31 -28.06 11.84
CA ALA A 621 10.69 -29.30 11.38
C ALA A 621 11.75 -30.33 10.96
N ARG A 622 11.31 -31.55 10.69
CA ARG A 622 12.14 -32.58 10.04
C ARG A 622 11.62 -32.85 8.66
N GLN A 623 12.50 -32.90 7.66
CA GLN A 623 12.15 -33.25 6.30
C GLN A 623 12.61 -34.66 5.98
N ARG A 624 11.76 -35.44 5.30
CA ARG A 624 12.17 -36.74 4.76
C ARG A 624 12.76 -36.56 3.37
N ASN A 625 13.98 -37.05 3.16
CA ASN A 625 14.55 -37.14 1.83
C ASN A 625 13.75 -38.16 1.00
N ALA A 626 13.25 -37.75 -0.17
CA ALA A 626 12.41 -38.58 -1.02
C ALA A 626 13.13 -39.80 -1.62
N GLU A 627 14.45 -39.71 -1.81
CA GLU A 627 15.28 -40.78 -2.41
C GLU A 627 15.86 -41.72 -1.35
N THR A 628 16.35 -41.18 -0.22
CA THR A 628 17.04 -41.98 0.82
C THR A 628 16.14 -42.36 1.99
N GLY A 629 15.00 -41.69 2.17
CA GLY A 629 14.11 -41.86 3.31
C GLY A 629 14.65 -41.33 4.64
N GLU A 630 15.86 -40.75 4.66
CA GLU A 630 16.51 -40.17 5.84
C GLU A 630 15.79 -38.89 6.29
N LEU A 631 15.77 -38.63 7.60
CA LEU A 631 15.16 -37.44 8.19
C LEU A 631 16.25 -36.41 8.52
N THR A 632 16.12 -35.20 8.00
CA THR A 632 17.01 -34.07 8.30
C THR A 632 16.27 -32.96 9.02
N ASP A 633 16.90 -32.32 10.00
CA ASP A 633 16.33 -31.15 10.66
C ASP A 633 16.42 -29.93 9.73
N ILE A 634 15.30 -29.20 9.61
CA ILE A 634 15.17 -28.01 8.78
C ILE A 634 14.49 -26.88 9.57
N ALA A 635 14.78 -25.65 9.19
CA ALA A 635 14.08 -24.45 9.64
C ALA A 635 13.45 -23.76 8.43
N VAL A 636 12.12 -23.64 8.44
CA VAL A 636 11.40 -22.79 7.49
C VAL A 636 11.23 -21.42 8.15
N THR A 637 11.89 -20.41 7.60
CA THR A 637 11.91 -19.06 8.13
C THR A 637 11.14 -18.12 7.22
N VAL A 638 10.26 -17.33 7.82
CA VAL A 638 9.45 -16.31 7.15
C VAL A 638 9.83 -14.96 7.74
N ARG A 639 10.36 -14.07 6.92
CA ARG A 639 10.79 -12.71 7.30
C ARG A 639 10.17 -11.68 6.38
N ASN A 640 9.86 -10.51 6.93
CA ASN A 640 9.43 -9.37 6.13
C ASN A 640 10.66 -8.55 5.72
N GLU A 641 11.04 -8.60 4.45
CA GLU A 641 12.11 -7.79 3.88
C GLU A 641 11.57 -6.41 3.48
N VAL A 642 12.28 -5.37 3.91
CA VAL A 642 11.86 -3.98 3.70
C VAL A 642 11.88 -3.68 2.20
N GLY A 643 10.74 -3.30 1.64
CA GLY A 643 10.60 -2.94 0.22
C GLY A 643 10.38 -4.11 -0.75
N ALA A 644 10.75 -5.34 -0.40
CA ALA A 644 10.60 -6.54 -1.24
C ALA A 644 9.44 -7.47 -0.79
N GLY A 645 8.80 -7.19 0.34
CA GLY A 645 7.75 -8.02 0.90
C GLY A 645 8.31 -9.21 1.68
N VAL A 646 7.58 -10.31 1.74
CA VAL A 646 7.94 -11.42 2.62
C VAL A 646 8.80 -12.44 1.87
N ARG A 647 9.93 -12.80 2.48
CA ARG A 647 10.80 -13.88 2.01
C ARG A 647 10.64 -15.12 2.87
N LEU A 648 10.44 -16.25 2.20
CA LEU A 648 10.47 -17.59 2.81
C LEU A 648 11.80 -18.25 2.44
N SER A 649 12.53 -18.77 3.43
CA SER A 649 13.72 -19.58 3.24
C SER A 649 13.61 -20.91 3.98
N VAL A 650 14.22 -21.95 3.40
CA VAL A 650 14.38 -23.26 4.04
C VAL A 650 15.87 -23.48 4.24
N GLU A 651 16.30 -23.49 5.49
CA GLU A 651 17.71 -23.55 5.89
C GLU A 651 17.90 -24.63 6.98
N ALA A 652 19.14 -24.96 7.31
CA ALA A 652 19.42 -25.73 8.51
C ALA A 652 19.07 -24.89 9.77
N PRO A 653 18.55 -25.49 10.86
CA PRO A 653 18.29 -24.76 12.10
C PRO A 653 19.55 -24.07 12.62
N ARG A 654 19.47 -22.75 12.81
CA ARG A 654 20.58 -21.94 13.33
C ARG A 654 20.80 -22.25 14.81
N THR A 655 22.06 -22.37 15.23
CA THR A 655 22.47 -22.55 16.64
C THR A 655 23.00 -21.25 17.25
N GLU A 656 23.25 -20.23 16.43
CA GLU A 656 23.76 -18.93 16.87
C GLU A 656 22.75 -18.17 17.75
N PRO A 657 23.22 -17.43 18.78
CA PRO A 657 22.35 -16.59 19.60
C PRO A 657 21.65 -15.53 18.79
N VAL A 658 20.42 -15.22 19.18
CA VAL A 658 19.72 -14.02 18.71
C VAL A 658 20.45 -12.83 19.31
N GLN A 659 20.96 -11.95 18.45
CA GLN A 659 21.69 -10.76 18.89
C GLN A 659 20.72 -9.62 19.26
N PRO A 660 21.05 -8.81 20.27
CA PRO A 660 20.40 -7.53 20.53
C PRO A 660 20.44 -6.61 19.30
N LEU A 661 19.51 -5.66 19.24
CA LEU A 661 19.47 -4.66 18.17
C LEU A 661 20.72 -3.77 18.22
N ASP A 662 21.53 -3.86 17.17
CA ASP A 662 22.65 -2.95 16.92
C ASP A 662 22.18 -1.56 16.43
N ASP A 663 23.11 -0.61 16.38
CA ASP A 663 22.81 0.77 15.99
C ASP A 663 22.25 0.88 14.57
N TYR A 664 22.71 0.02 13.65
CA TYR A 664 22.22 -0.05 12.29
C TYR A 664 20.74 -0.48 12.26
N ARG A 665 20.42 -1.60 12.90
CA ARG A 665 19.07 -2.16 12.90
C ARG A 665 18.09 -1.25 13.63
N GLN A 666 18.52 -0.55 14.68
CA GLN A 666 17.72 0.50 15.30
C GLN A 666 17.36 1.61 14.33
N LYS A 667 18.27 2.05 13.45
CA LYS A 667 17.96 3.04 12.41
C LYS A 667 16.94 2.49 11.41
N VAL A 668 17.08 1.23 11.00
CA VAL A 668 16.10 0.56 10.11
C VAL A 668 14.70 0.57 10.73
N LEU A 669 14.57 0.16 11.99
CA LEU A 669 13.29 0.15 12.70
C LEU A 669 12.74 1.57 12.90
N ARG A 670 13.60 2.54 13.20
CA ARG A 670 13.21 3.95 13.37
C ARG A 670 12.69 4.56 12.06
N ALA A 671 13.24 4.17 10.92
CA ALA A 671 12.73 4.53 9.59
C ALA A 671 11.37 3.85 9.34
N ALA A 672 11.26 2.55 9.60
CA ALA A 672 10.02 1.78 9.41
C ALA A 672 8.85 2.32 10.26
N ARG A 673 9.10 2.78 11.49
CA ARG A 673 8.08 3.45 12.34
C ARG A 673 7.51 4.74 11.76
N ARG A 674 8.21 5.34 10.80
CA ARG A 674 7.77 6.54 10.07
C ARG A 674 7.23 6.18 8.68
N ASP A 675 6.96 4.89 8.42
CA ASP A 675 6.57 4.35 7.12
C ASP A 675 7.58 4.69 6.01
N THR A 676 8.87 4.71 6.36
CA THR A 676 9.98 4.98 5.42
C THR A 676 10.98 3.83 5.41
N VAL A 677 11.74 3.70 4.33
CA VAL A 677 12.78 2.68 4.19
C VAL A 677 14.14 3.30 4.48
N TYR A 678 14.95 2.59 5.27
CA TYR A 678 16.33 3.01 5.53
C TYR A 678 17.19 2.80 4.26
N PRO A 679 18.02 3.77 3.83
CA PRO A 679 18.64 3.76 2.50
C PRO A 679 19.46 2.50 2.19
N TYR A 680 20.18 1.96 3.17
CA TYR A 680 20.99 0.76 2.94
C TYR A 680 20.17 -0.50 2.65
N GLU A 681 18.91 -0.56 3.09
CA GLU A 681 18.00 -1.67 2.78
C GLU A 681 17.59 -1.69 1.29
N LEU A 682 17.77 -0.56 0.58
CA LEU A 682 17.51 -0.49 -0.86
C LEU A 682 18.70 -1.01 -1.69
N THR A 683 19.91 -1.10 -1.13
CA THR A 683 21.11 -1.37 -1.92
C THR A 683 21.09 -2.72 -2.63
N GLU A 684 20.64 -3.77 -1.94
CA GLU A 684 20.49 -5.12 -2.50
C GLU A 684 19.33 -5.19 -3.51
N LEU A 685 18.21 -4.51 -3.22
CA LEU A 685 17.07 -4.42 -4.14
C LEU A 685 17.47 -3.75 -5.47
N LEU A 686 18.25 -2.67 -5.40
CA LEU A 686 18.72 -1.93 -6.57
C LEU A 686 19.79 -2.71 -7.34
N ALA A 687 20.74 -3.34 -6.63
CA ALA A 687 21.77 -4.16 -7.25
C ALA A 687 21.19 -5.43 -7.91
N GLY A 688 20.14 -6.03 -7.33
CA GLY A 688 19.61 -7.31 -7.76
C GLY A 688 20.68 -8.40 -7.67
N GLY A 689 21.09 -8.95 -8.81
CA GLY A 689 22.20 -9.91 -8.92
C GLY A 689 23.58 -9.26 -9.15
N GLY A 690 23.67 -7.92 -9.10
CA GLY A 690 24.88 -7.17 -9.36
C GLY A 690 25.58 -6.66 -8.10
N SER A 691 26.07 -5.42 -8.15
CA SER A 691 26.89 -4.84 -7.08
C SER A 691 26.48 -3.41 -6.75
N PHE A 692 26.59 -3.06 -5.48
CA PHE A 692 26.53 -1.68 -4.99
C PHE A 692 27.84 -1.33 -4.29
N ALA A 693 28.43 -0.19 -4.66
CA ALA A 693 29.60 0.37 -4.01
C ALA A 693 29.23 1.74 -3.41
N GLU A 694 29.26 1.86 -2.08
CA GLU A 694 29.07 3.14 -1.41
C GLU A 694 30.19 4.10 -1.80
N HIS A 695 29.85 5.37 -2.00
CA HIS A 695 30.84 6.43 -2.22
C HIS A 695 30.63 7.57 -1.22
N ASP A 696 31.73 8.20 -0.80
CA ASP A 696 31.71 9.40 0.04
C ASP A 696 32.81 10.38 -0.41
N LEU A 697 32.77 11.60 0.11
CA LEU A 697 33.74 12.64 -0.24
C LEU A 697 35.12 12.33 0.35
N ASP A 698 36.15 12.44 -0.48
CA ASP A 698 37.56 12.47 -0.05
C ASP A 698 38.00 13.88 0.39
N ASP A 699 39.29 14.03 0.72
CA ASP A 699 39.87 15.31 1.16
C ASP A 699 39.86 16.40 0.07
N THR A 700 39.67 16.03 -1.20
CA THR A 700 39.55 16.96 -2.33
C THR A 700 38.11 17.36 -2.63
N GLY A 701 37.13 16.72 -1.97
CA GLY A 701 35.70 16.90 -2.24
C GLY A 701 35.19 16.08 -3.43
N ALA A 702 35.97 15.11 -3.93
CA ALA A 702 35.55 14.17 -4.96
C ALA A 702 34.82 12.98 -4.34
N LEU A 703 33.83 12.44 -5.06
CA LEU A 703 33.04 11.29 -4.59
C LEU A 703 33.77 9.99 -4.97
N VAL A 704 34.33 9.27 -3.98
CA VAL A 704 35.16 8.06 -4.19
C VAL A 704 34.58 6.84 -3.46
N PRO A 705 34.86 5.60 -3.91
CA PRO A 705 34.41 4.39 -3.23
C PRO A 705 34.92 4.32 -1.78
N VAL A 706 34.05 3.90 -0.86
CA VAL A 706 34.39 3.70 0.55
C VAL A 706 33.97 2.30 1.02
N ASP A 707 34.75 1.71 1.92
CA ASP A 707 34.43 0.46 2.60
C ASP A 707 34.25 0.72 4.09
N ARG A 708 32.99 0.80 4.54
CA ARG A 708 32.62 1.06 5.93
C ARG A 708 31.36 0.26 6.32
N PRO A 709 31.14 0.00 7.62
CA PRO A 709 29.90 -0.62 8.07
C PRO A 709 28.67 0.21 7.68
N ARG A 710 27.60 -0.48 7.26
CA ARG A 710 26.33 0.15 6.86
C ARG A 710 25.77 1.04 7.99
N GLY A 711 25.17 2.16 7.59
CA GLY A 711 24.56 3.13 8.49
C GLY A 711 25.53 4.07 9.22
N GLN A 712 26.81 4.08 8.84
CA GLN A 712 27.78 5.07 9.34
C GLN A 712 27.96 6.28 8.41
N ASN A 713 26.97 6.54 7.54
CA ASN A 713 26.94 7.74 6.70
C ASN A 713 26.98 9.02 7.55
N LYS A 714 27.79 9.99 7.10
CA LYS A 714 27.96 11.27 7.80
C LYS A 714 26.80 12.23 7.51
N ALA A 715 26.37 12.32 6.24
CA ALA A 715 25.24 13.14 5.79
C ALA A 715 23.89 12.39 5.86
N GLY A 716 22.79 13.14 5.78
CA GLY A 716 21.41 12.63 5.61
C GLY A 716 21.11 12.03 4.24
N LEU A 717 22.15 11.59 3.52
CA LEU A 717 22.10 11.01 2.18
C LEU A 717 23.21 9.95 2.05
N VAL A 718 22.91 8.83 1.40
CA VAL A 718 23.88 7.84 0.96
C VAL A 718 24.05 7.98 -0.55
N ALA A 719 25.28 8.09 -1.01
CA ALA A 719 25.62 8.10 -2.43
C ALA A 719 26.40 6.83 -2.79
N GLY A 720 26.28 6.36 -4.02
CA GLY A 720 27.05 5.21 -4.47
C GLY A 720 26.87 4.93 -5.95
N VAL A 721 27.55 3.89 -6.42
CA VAL A 721 27.40 3.38 -7.79
C VAL A 721 26.79 1.99 -7.70
N VAL A 722 25.68 1.80 -8.41
CA VAL A 722 25.03 0.51 -8.56
C VAL A 722 25.24 -0.03 -9.97
N SER A 723 25.39 -1.34 -10.10
CA SER A 723 25.37 -2.06 -11.36
C SER A 723 24.38 -3.21 -11.27
N THR A 724 23.41 -3.25 -12.18
CA THR A 724 22.36 -4.28 -12.22
C THR A 724 22.44 -5.05 -13.54
N PRO A 725 23.01 -6.28 -13.57
CA PRO A 725 23.03 -7.15 -14.74
C PRO A 725 21.63 -7.39 -15.31
N THR A 726 21.52 -7.33 -16.63
CA THR A 726 20.32 -7.72 -17.40
C THR A 726 20.75 -8.58 -18.57
N GLU A 727 19.81 -9.29 -19.21
CA GLU A 727 20.14 -10.10 -20.39
C GLU A 727 20.77 -9.29 -21.54
N ARG A 728 20.38 -8.02 -21.70
CA ARG A 728 20.88 -7.11 -22.76
C ARG A 728 22.16 -6.36 -22.39
N VAL A 729 22.36 -6.15 -21.09
CA VAL A 729 23.53 -5.48 -20.53
C VAL A 729 24.09 -6.39 -19.43
N PRO A 730 24.73 -7.52 -19.81
CA PRO A 730 25.29 -8.47 -18.85
C PRO A 730 26.42 -7.86 -17.99
N GLU A 731 27.12 -6.85 -18.51
CA GLU A 731 28.08 -6.04 -17.73
C GLU A 731 27.42 -5.19 -16.64
N GLY A 732 26.10 -5.07 -16.69
CA GLY A 732 25.25 -4.38 -15.75
C GLY A 732 24.92 -2.95 -16.13
N VAL A 733 23.66 -2.60 -15.93
CA VAL A 733 23.19 -1.24 -16.09
C VAL A 733 23.73 -0.42 -14.92
N LYS A 734 24.77 0.38 -15.18
CA LYS A 734 25.48 1.17 -14.17
C LYS A 734 24.83 2.54 -14.00
N ARG A 735 24.63 2.98 -12.75
CA ARG A 735 24.08 4.30 -12.38
C ARG A 735 24.73 4.83 -11.12
N VAL A 736 24.74 6.15 -10.98
CA VAL A 736 25.02 6.80 -9.69
C VAL A 736 23.70 6.90 -8.94
N VAL A 737 23.65 6.42 -7.70
CA VAL A 737 22.44 6.41 -6.86
C VAL A 737 22.58 7.38 -5.69
N LEU A 738 21.49 8.07 -5.37
CA LEU A 738 21.32 8.94 -4.21
C LEU A 738 20.12 8.45 -3.40
N LEU A 739 20.35 8.12 -2.12
CA LEU A 739 19.35 7.52 -1.23
C LEU A 739 19.18 8.39 0.01
N GLY A 740 18.01 9.01 0.19
CA GLY A 740 17.71 9.85 1.37
C GLY A 740 17.70 9.05 2.67
N ASP A 741 18.31 9.59 3.74
CA ASP A 741 18.28 9.00 5.08
C ASP A 741 17.22 9.67 5.97
N PRO A 742 16.07 9.01 6.22
CA PRO A 742 15.00 9.58 7.04
C PRO A 742 15.36 9.72 8.53
N THR A 743 16.45 9.09 8.99
CA THR A 743 16.84 9.07 10.40
C THR A 743 17.68 10.29 10.81
N LYS A 744 18.24 11.03 9.84
CA LYS A 744 19.01 12.27 10.04
C LYS A 744 18.18 13.48 9.61
N SER A 745 17.35 13.98 10.52
CA SER A 745 16.46 15.13 10.27
C SER A 745 15.63 15.00 8.99
N LEU A 746 15.14 13.79 8.68
CA LEU A 746 14.35 13.50 7.48
C LEU A 746 15.06 13.96 6.17
N GLY A 747 16.38 13.81 6.08
CA GLY A 747 17.13 14.22 4.89
C GLY A 747 17.13 15.73 4.67
N ALA A 748 17.16 16.52 5.74
CA ALA A 748 17.27 17.97 5.65
C ALA A 748 18.53 18.39 4.88
N LEU A 749 18.36 19.34 3.95
CA LEU A 749 19.39 19.74 3.01
C LEU A 749 20.28 20.83 3.63
N ALA A 750 21.54 20.48 3.88
CA ALA A 750 22.59 21.41 4.25
C ALA A 750 23.82 21.20 3.35
N GLU A 751 24.92 21.88 3.65
CA GLU A 751 26.20 21.72 2.95
C GLU A 751 26.60 20.25 2.72
N PRO A 752 26.58 19.36 3.73
CA PRO A 752 27.05 17.98 3.54
C PRO A 752 26.20 17.18 2.54
N GLU A 753 24.90 17.41 2.50
CA GLU A 753 23.99 16.76 1.55
C GLU A 753 24.18 17.35 0.15
N CYS A 754 24.20 18.68 0.03
CA CYS A 754 24.28 19.37 -1.26
C CYS A 754 25.63 19.11 -1.98
N THR A 755 26.74 19.10 -1.24
CA THR A 755 28.06 18.76 -1.78
C THR A 755 28.11 17.34 -2.35
N ARG A 756 27.47 16.37 -1.70
CA ARG A 756 27.36 14.98 -2.19
C ARG A 756 26.48 14.89 -3.44
N VAL A 757 25.39 15.64 -3.51
CA VAL A 757 24.55 15.73 -4.73
C VAL A 757 25.37 16.28 -5.91
N ILE A 758 26.09 17.38 -5.70
CA ILE A 758 26.95 17.99 -6.73
C ILE A 758 28.04 17.01 -7.20
N ALA A 759 28.73 16.38 -6.26
CA ALA A 759 29.80 15.42 -6.57
C ALA A 759 29.26 14.15 -7.26
N ALA A 760 28.06 13.69 -6.90
CA ALA A 760 27.38 12.59 -7.57
C ALA A 760 27.03 12.93 -9.04
N LEU A 761 26.57 14.14 -9.31
CA LEU A 761 26.30 14.61 -10.69
C LEU A 761 27.59 14.72 -11.51
N ASN A 762 28.69 15.15 -10.89
CA ASN A 762 30.01 15.17 -11.53
C ASN A 762 30.49 13.75 -11.87
N LEU A 763 30.38 12.82 -10.93
CA LEU A 763 30.73 11.42 -11.14
C LEU A 763 29.87 10.78 -12.24
N ALA A 764 28.56 11.06 -12.25
CA ALA A 764 27.64 10.55 -13.27
C ALA A 764 28.00 11.08 -14.66
N HIS A 765 28.38 12.37 -14.77
CA HIS A 765 28.86 12.97 -16.00
C HIS A 765 30.17 12.33 -16.49
N GLU A 766 31.14 12.12 -15.60
CA GLU A 766 32.41 11.46 -15.92
C GLU A 766 32.20 10.02 -16.41
N LEU A 767 31.38 9.26 -15.69
CA LEU A 767 31.06 7.87 -16.03
C LEU A 767 30.10 7.75 -17.23
N ARG A 768 29.47 8.86 -17.66
CA ARG A 768 28.41 8.91 -18.69
C ARG A 768 27.26 7.96 -18.38
N VAL A 769 26.78 8.00 -17.13
CA VAL A 769 25.67 7.16 -16.64
C VAL A 769 24.55 8.03 -16.04
N PRO A 770 23.30 7.56 -16.01
CA PRO A 770 22.21 8.28 -15.37
C PRO A 770 22.38 8.35 -13.86
N VAL A 771 21.71 9.33 -13.25
CA VAL A 771 21.53 9.43 -11.80
C VAL A 771 20.16 8.89 -11.42
N GLU A 772 20.12 8.06 -10.39
CA GLU A 772 18.89 7.59 -9.75
C GLU A 772 18.78 8.16 -8.34
N TRP A 773 17.67 8.82 -8.04
CA TRP A 773 17.48 9.47 -6.75
C TRP A 773 16.20 9.01 -6.08
N PHE A 774 16.36 8.23 -5.00
CA PHE A 774 15.30 7.90 -4.06
C PHE A 774 15.14 9.05 -3.07
N ALA A 775 14.34 10.03 -3.49
CA ALA A 775 14.21 11.33 -2.86
C ALA A 775 13.32 11.27 -1.61
N LEU A 776 13.88 11.71 -0.49
CA LEU A 776 13.20 11.97 0.78
C LEU A 776 13.91 13.14 1.44
N SER A 777 13.17 14.21 1.74
CA SER A 777 13.76 15.41 2.32
C SER A 777 12.70 16.28 3.00
N SER A 778 13.01 16.79 4.20
CA SER A 778 12.22 17.85 4.84
C SER A 778 12.56 19.26 4.33
N GLY A 779 13.29 19.39 3.22
CA GLY A 779 13.72 20.67 2.67
C GLY A 779 15.02 21.19 3.30
N ALA A 780 15.29 22.48 3.13
CA ALA A 780 16.49 23.10 3.68
C ALA A 780 16.57 22.93 5.20
N ARG A 781 17.77 22.67 5.73
CA ARG A 781 17.99 22.52 7.16
C ARG A 781 17.67 23.83 7.88
N ILE A 782 16.72 23.76 8.80
CA ILE A 782 16.39 24.83 9.74
C ILE A 782 17.08 24.52 11.06
N SER A 783 17.90 25.45 11.54
CA SER A 783 18.66 25.32 12.79
C SER A 783 18.73 26.67 13.50
N MET A 784 18.92 26.65 14.82
CA MET A 784 19.25 27.87 15.57
C MET A 784 20.71 28.32 15.35
N GLU A 785 21.56 27.42 14.83
CA GLU A 785 23.00 27.64 14.65
C GLU A 785 23.40 27.86 13.18
N SER A 786 22.48 27.67 12.24
CA SER A 786 22.74 27.84 10.81
C SER A 786 21.53 28.44 10.09
N GLY A 787 21.75 29.36 9.15
CA GLY A 787 20.71 30.12 8.46
C GLY A 787 20.78 30.02 6.93
N THR A 788 21.02 31.16 6.28
CA THR A 788 20.97 31.33 4.82
C THR A 788 22.09 30.60 4.06
N GLU A 789 23.19 30.24 4.73
CA GLU A 789 24.26 29.45 4.12
C GLU A 789 23.78 28.07 3.65
N ASN A 790 22.80 27.45 4.32
CA ASN A 790 22.17 26.23 3.83
C ASN A 790 21.40 26.48 2.52
N MET A 791 20.88 27.71 2.33
CA MET A 791 20.17 28.09 1.11
C MET A 791 21.12 28.35 -0.06
N ASP A 792 22.30 28.90 0.19
CA ASP A 792 23.34 29.04 -0.83
C ASP A 792 23.79 27.65 -1.35
N TRP A 793 23.94 26.67 -0.45
CA TRP A 793 24.25 25.29 -0.84
C TRP A 793 23.12 24.62 -1.61
N VAL A 794 21.87 24.87 -1.21
CA VAL A 794 20.71 24.39 -1.96
C VAL A 794 20.67 24.98 -3.37
N ALA A 795 21.00 26.27 -3.51
CA ALA A 795 21.09 26.95 -4.81
C ALA A 795 22.26 26.42 -5.65
N ALA A 796 23.40 26.10 -5.02
CA ALA A 796 24.54 25.49 -5.71
C ALA A 796 24.20 24.11 -6.28
N ALA A 797 23.49 23.27 -5.53
CA ALA A 797 23.01 21.98 -6.01
C ALA A 797 21.98 22.15 -7.16
N LEU A 798 21.04 23.08 -7.02
CA LEU A 798 20.08 23.44 -8.08
C LEU A 798 20.80 23.84 -9.38
N LYS A 799 21.79 24.74 -9.29
CA LYS A 799 22.58 25.17 -10.45
C LYS A 799 23.22 23.96 -11.15
N ARG A 800 23.83 23.06 -10.39
CA ARG A 800 24.50 21.88 -10.98
C ARG A 800 23.51 20.91 -11.63
N ILE A 801 22.32 20.73 -11.06
CA ILE A 801 21.23 19.94 -11.65
C ILE A 801 20.84 20.51 -13.01
N VAL A 802 20.62 21.84 -13.09
CA VAL A 802 20.28 22.52 -14.34
C VAL A 802 21.37 22.36 -15.40
N GLU A 803 22.63 22.57 -15.03
CA GLU A 803 23.76 22.34 -15.94
C GLU A 803 23.80 20.89 -16.44
N PHE A 804 23.62 19.92 -15.52
CA PHE A 804 23.64 18.49 -15.87
C PHE A 804 22.52 18.11 -16.85
N THR A 805 21.29 18.56 -16.62
CA THR A 805 20.14 18.18 -17.45
C THR A 805 20.11 18.93 -18.78
N GLN A 806 20.58 20.18 -18.83
CA GLN A 806 20.74 20.92 -20.09
C GLN A 806 21.83 20.34 -20.99
N ASP A 807 22.88 19.75 -20.41
CA ASP A 807 23.90 18.99 -21.13
C ASP A 807 23.42 17.60 -21.59
N GLY A 808 22.13 17.29 -21.41
CA GLY A 808 21.50 16.03 -21.81
C GLY A 808 21.61 14.90 -20.77
N GLY A 809 22.12 15.20 -19.57
CA GLY A 809 22.18 14.26 -18.45
C GLY A 809 20.80 13.85 -17.95
N GLU A 810 20.67 12.58 -17.59
CA GLU A 810 19.41 11.98 -17.14
C GLU A 810 19.41 11.79 -15.61
N ILE A 811 18.40 12.36 -14.94
CA ILE A 811 18.16 12.17 -13.51
C ILE A 811 16.76 11.56 -13.32
N ASN A 812 16.73 10.31 -12.87
CA ASN A 812 15.49 9.59 -12.57
C ASN A 812 15.18 9.69 -11.08
N ILE A 813 13.96 10.09 -10.75
CA ILE A 813 13.52 10.39 -9.38
C ILE A 813 12.47 9.35 -8.96
N VAL A 814 12.69 8.70 -7.82
CA VAL A 814 11.67 7.96 -7.08
C VAL A 814 11.36 8.74 -5.81
N VAL A 815 10.13 9.21 -5.66
CA VAL A 815 9.72 9.89 -4.42
C VAL A 815 9.48 8.82 -3.36
N ALA A 816 10.45 8.65 -2.47
CA ALA A 816 10.50 7.56 -1.49
C ALA A 816 9.84 7.89 -0.13
N GLY A 817 9.14 9.03 -0.07
CA GLY A 817 8.43 9.52 1.11
C GLY A 817 7.89 10.93 0.87
N ILE A 818 7.93 11.78 1.89
CA ILE A 818 7.56 13.19 1.75
C ILE A 818 8.79 14.01 1.37
N THR A 819 8.69 14.81 0.32
CA THR A 819 9.70 15.80 -0.07
C THR A 819 9.14 17.20 0.09
N VAL A 820 9.88 18.08 0.78
CA VAL A 820 9.45 19.44 1.11
C VAL A 820 10.40 20.48 0.51
N GLY A 821 9.86 21.63 0.09
CA GLY A 821 10.64 22.83 -0.23
C GLY A 821 11.54 22.68 -1.46
N ALA A 822 12.87 22.68 -1.26
CA ALA A 822 13.84 22.66 -2.35
C ALA A 822 13.85 21.36 -3.17
N GLN A 823 13.64 20.22 -2.53
CA GLN A 823 13.68 18.92 -3.22
C GLN A 823 12.62 18.83 -4.35
N PRO A 824 11.33 19.23 -4.17
CA PRO A 824 10.38 19.34 -5.27
C PRO A 824 10.86 20.20 -6.46
N TYR A 825 11.57 21.31 -6.22
CA TYR A 825 12.15 22.11 -7.31
C TYR A 825 13.26 21.36 -8.03
N TRP A 826 14.13 20.66 -7.31
CA TRP A 826 15.15 19.79 -7.90
C TRP A 826 14.54 18.66 -8.73
N ASN A 827 13.45 18.04 -8.23
CA ASN A 827 12.69 17.04 -8.97
C ASN A 827 12.11 17.66 -10.26
N ALA A 828 11.66 18.91 -10.22
CA ALA A 828 11.12 19.60 -11.38
C ALA A 828 12.19 19.87 -12.46
N GLU A 829 13.35 20.37 -12.07
CA GLU A 829 14.49 20.58 -12.97
C GLU A 829 15.07 19.26 -13.51
N ALA A 830 14.88 18.16 -12.78
CA ALA A 830 15.31 16.83 -13.19
C ALA A 830 14.37 16.18 -14.23
N THR A 831 13.04 16.36 -14.11
CA THR A 831 12.08 15.49 -14.83
C THR A 831 10.85 16.19 -15.42
N MET A 832 10.56 17.45 -15.06
CA MET A 832 9.25 18.07 -15.37
C MET A 832 9.30 19.07 -16.53
N LEU A 833 10.44 19.70 -16.77
CA LEU A 833 10.61 20.73 -17.81
C LEU A 833 10.74 20.12 -19.20
N MET A 834 10.55 20.94 -20.24
CA MET A 834 10.45 20.49 -21.64
C MET A 834 11.68 19.72 -22.13
N HIS A 835 12.89 20.09 -21.68
CA HIS A 835 14.16 19.50 -22.12
C HIS A 835 14.58 18.26 -21.32
N THR A 836 13.91 17.97 -20.21
CA THR A 836 14.34 16.93 -19.27
C THR A 836 14.11 15.53 -19.83
N LYS A 837 15.11 14.65 -19.70
CA LYS A 837 15.04 13.25 -20.14
C LYS A 837 14.55 12.29 -19.06
N GLY A 838 14.83 12.62 -17.80
CA GLY A 838 14.54 11.77 -16.66
C GLY A 838 13.05 11.58 -16.35
N ILE A 839 12.76 10.54 -15.57
CA ILE A 839 11.41 10.17 -15.16
C ILE A 839 11.18 10.34 -13.66
N LEU A 840 9.92 10.58 -13.30
CA LEU A 840 9.50 10.65 -11.90
C LEU A 840 8.44 9.60 -11.59
N VAL A 841 8.76 8.75 -10.61
CA VAL A 841 7.89 7.67 -10.11
C VAL A 841 7.45 8.00 -8.70
N MET A 842 6.15 7.90 -8.43
CA MET A 842 5.58 8.07 -7.08
C MET A 842 4.88 6.80 -6.62
N THR A 843 4.90 6.62 -5.29
CA THR A 843 4.16 5.56 -4.60
C THR A 843 2.98 6.15 -3.81
N PRO A 844 1.99 5.35 -3.38
CA PRO A 844 0.90 5.81 -2.53
C PRO A 844 1.37 6.48 -1.22
N ASP A 845 2.56 6.11 -0.73
CA ASP A 845 3.15 6.61 0.52
C ASP A 845 4.04 7.84 0.31
N SER A 846 3.95 8.50 -0.86
CA SER A 846 4.80 9.63 -1.22
C SER A 846 4.03 10.91 -1.51
N ALA A 847 4.65 12.06 -1.21
CA ALA A 847 4.09 13.39 -1.50
C ALA A 847 5.18 14.41 -1.80
N MET A 848 4.95 15.29 -2.78
CA MET A 848 5.82 16.42 -3.08
C MET A 848 5.12 17.73 -2.74
N VAL A 849 5.59 18.45 -1.71
CA VAL A 849 4.96 19.70 -1.24
C VAL A 849 5.98 20.82 -1.13
N LEU A 850 5.60 22.05 -1.46
CA LEU A 850 6.48 23.20 -1.23
C LEU A 850 6.52 23.59 0.25
N THR A 851 5.36 23.50 0.90
CA THR A 851 5.16 23.81 2.32
C THR A 851 4.28 22.72 2.92
N GLY A 852 4.68 22.18 4.08
CA GLY A 852 3.88 21.16 4.76
C GLY A 852 2.53 21.71 5.23
N LYS A 853 1.53 20.83 5.33
CA LYS A 853 0.14 21.16 5.70
C LYS A 853 0.03 22.05 6.94
N GLN A 854 0.67 21.67 8.04
CA GLN A 854 0.61 22.44 9.30
C GLN A 854 1.21 23.85 9.16
N SER A 855 2.28 24.00 8.38
CA SER A 855 2.90 25.30 8.13
C SER A 855 2.03 26.18 7.22
N LEU A 856 1.33 25.58 6.25
CA LEU A 856 0.32 26.30 5.45
C LEU A 856 -0.81 26.80 6.33
N ASP A 857 -1.42 25.93 7.14
CA ASP A 857 -2.48 26.32 8.08
C ASP A 857 -2.03 27.46 9.00
N PHE A 858 -0.83 27.32 9.59
CA PHE A 858 -0.26 28.33 10.47
C PHE A 858 -0.09 29.68 9.77
N SER A 859 0.33 29.67 8.50
CA SER A 859 0.49 30.89 7.72
C SER A 859 -0.84 31.52 7.28
N GLY A 860 -1.97 30.81 7.41
CA GLY A 860 -3.29 31.19 6.89
C GLY A 860 -3.53 30.78 5.43
N GLY A 861 -2.75 29.82 4.93
CA GLY A 861 -2.80 29.35 3.54
C GLY A 861 -3.89 28.30 3.33
N VAL A 862 -4.25 28.06 2.07
CA VAL A 862 -5.16 26.96 1.73
C VAL A 862 -4.37 25.65 1.74
N SER A 863 -4.73 24.75 2.63
CA SER A 863 -4.16 23.41 2.72
C SER A 863 -5.19 22.34 2.35
N ALA A 864 -4.71 21.12 2.15
CA ALA A 864 -5.56 19.94 2.16
C ALA A 864 -5.57 19.31 3.57
N GLU A 865 -6.34 18.27 3.75
CA GLU A 865 -6.46 17.57 5.02
C GLU A 865 -5.14 16.89 5.47
N ASP A 866 -4.26 16.53 4.53
CA ASP A 866 -2.92 16.01 4.77
C ASP A 866 -1.95 16.40 3.63
N ASN A 867 -0.66 16.04 3.75
CA ASN A 867 0.34 16.33 2.71
C ASN A 867 0.08 15.58 1.40
N PHE A 868 -0.61 14.43 1.42
CA PHE A 868 -0.94 13.66 0.22
C PHE A 868 -2.04 14.34 -0.60
N GLY A 869 -3.00 14.99 0.06
CA GLY A 869 -3.98 15.84 -0.59
C GLY A 869 -3.36 17.07 -1.27
N ILE A 870 -2.19 17.55 -0.82
CA ILE A 870 -1.48 18.69 -1.41
C ILE A 870 -0.58 18.24 -2.57
N GLY A 871 0.10 17.10 -2.42
CA GLY A 871 1.21 16.73 -3.29
C GLY A 871 1.34 15.25 -3.64
N GLY A 872 0.32 14.44 -3.38
CA GLY A 872 0.29 13.02 -3.71
C GLY A 872 0.00 12.75 -5.19
N TYR A 873 0.21 11.50 -5.62
CA TYR A 873 0.03 11.09 -7.02
C TYR A 873 -1.41 11.24 -7.51
N ASP A 874 -2.37 10.58 -6.87
CA ASP A 874 -3.74 10.44 -7.40
C ASP A 874 -4.47 11.78 -7.54
N ARG A 875 -4.29 12.70 -6.58
CA ARG A 875 -5.01 13.99 -6.57
C ARG A 875 -4.31 15.08 -7.39
N VAL A 876 -2.98 15.13 -7.37
CA VAL A 876 -2.22 16.29 -7.88
C VAL A 876 -1.16 15.90 -8.90
N MET A 877 -0.17 15.11 -8.50
CA MET A 877 1.06 14.94 -9.30
C MET A 877 0.90 14.04 -10.52
N GLY A 878 0.01 13.04 -10.47
CA GLY A 878 -0.37 12.23 -11.62
C GLY A 878 -1.22 13.04 -12.61
N PRO A 879 -2.39 13.60 -12.17
CA PRO A 879 -3.26 14.39 -13.04
C PRO A 879 -2.59 15.58 -13.73
N ASN A 880 -1.66 16.27 -13.07
CA ASN A 880 -0.95 17.40 -13.69
C ASN A 880 0.23 16.98 -14.59
N GLY A 881 0.58 15.68 -14.61
CA GLY A 881 1.66 15.10 -15.42
C GLY A 881 3.08 15.36 -14.90
N GLN A 882 3.24 15.80 -13.65
CA GLN A 882 4.55 15.96 -13.01
C GLN A 882 5.13 14.61 -12.60
N ALA A 883 4.33 13.76 -11.95
CA ALA A 883 4.61 12.34 -11.80
C ALA A 883 4.19 11.60 -13.07
N GLN A 884 5.15 10.91 -13.67
CA GLN A 884 4.97 10.27 -14.97
C GLN A 884 4.49 8.84 -14.85
N TYR A 885 4.86 8.21 -13.73
CA TYR A 885 4.54 6.84 -13.40
C TYR A 885 4.08 6.73 -11.96
N TRP A 886 3.16 5.79 -11.75
CA TRP A 886 2.77 5.30 -10.44
C TRP A 886 3.39 3.92 -10.22
N ALA A 887 3.79 3.64 -8.99
CA ALA A 887 4.20 2.32 -8.57
C ALA A 887 3.57 1.96 -7.21
N PRO A 888 3.19 0.69 -6.97
CA PRO A 888 2.54 0.30 -5.72
C PRO A 888 3.45 0.42 -4.49
N ASN A 889 4.76 0.29 -4.66
CA ASN A 889 5.79 0.36 -3.62
C ASN A 889 7.18 0.61 -4.25
N LEU A 890 8.24 0.69 -3.43
CA LEU A 890 9.59 0.96 -3.90
C LEU A 890 10.18 -0.13 -4.81
N ALA A 891 9.85 -1.41 -4.61
CA ALA A 891 10.25 -2.47 -5.55
C ALA A 891 9.58 -2.30 -6.91
N GLY A 892 8.27 -2.01 -6.93
CA GLY A 892 7.57 -1.66 -8.16
C GLY A 892 8.15 -0.41 -8.83
N ALA A 893 8.61 0.58 -8.06
CA ALA A 893 9.27 1.76 -8.61
C ALA A 893 10.62 1.41 -9.24
N ARG A 894 11.40 0.50 -8.63
CA ARG A 894 12.61 -0.08 -9.24
C ARG A 894 12.26 -0.81 -10.54
N ASP A 895 11.16 -1.55 -10.59
CA ASP A 895 10.76 -2.28 -11.80
C ASP A 895 10.37 -1.32 -12.93
N VAL A 896 9.68 -0.21 -12.61
CA VAL A 896 9.41 0.88 -13.56
C VAL A 896 10.71 1.49 -14.08
N LEU A 897 11.69 1.77 -13.20
CA LEU A 897 13.00 2.27 -13.62
C LEU A 897 13.71 1.28 -14.56
N MET A 898 13.74 -0.01 -14.22
CA MET A 898 14.36 -1.03 -15.09
C MET A 898 13.62 -1.17 -16.43
N ALA A 899 12.30 -1.05 -16.43
CA ALA A 899 11.49 -1.02 -17.65
C ALA A 899 11.79 0.25 -18.48
N HIS A 900 12.04 1.39 -17.85
CA HIS A 900 12.49 2.60 -18.54
C HIS A 900 13.87 2.40 -19.18
N TYR A 901 14.86 1.90 -18.43
CA TYR A 901 16.20 1.62 -18.95
C TYR A 901 16.25 0.56 -20.04
N ALA A 902 15.29 -0.36 -20.02
CA ALA A 902 15.06 -1.29 -21.11
C ALA A 902 14.81 -0.60 -22.47
N HIS A 903 14.46 0.69 -22.48
CA HIS A 903 14.27 1.48 -23.69
C HIS A 903 15.29 2.60 -23.84
N THR A 904 15.85 3.12 -22.73
CA THR A 904 16.61 4.37 -22.73
C THR A 904 18.08 4.24 -22.38
N TYR A 905 18.52 3.14 -21.76
CA TYR A 905 19.89 3.05 -21.28
C TYR A 905 20.90 2.93 -22.42
N VAL A 906 21.85 3.86 -22.46
CA VAL A 906 23.00 3.84 -23.36
C VAL A 906 24.21 3.37 -22.59
N VAL A 907 24.84 2.27 -23.04
CA VAL A 907 26.09 1.80 -22.42
C VAL A 907 27.17 2.84 -22.70
N PRO A 908 27.98 3.26 -21.70
CA PRO A 908 29.02 4.26 -21.90
C PRO A 908 29.94 3.92 -23.08
N GLY A 909 29.97 4.81 -24.08
CA GLY A 909 30.74 4.64 -25.32
C GLY A 909 29.93 4.19 -26.54
N GLU A 910 28.68 3.77 -26.36
CA GLU A 910 27.74 3.50 -27.45
C GLU A 910 26.96 4.76 -27.86
N ALA A 911 26.39 4.77 -29.07
CA ALA A 911 25.67 5.91 -29.62
C ALA A 911 24.18 5.96 -29.24
N GLY A 912 23.63 4.84 -28.77
CA GLY A 912 22.22 4.71 -28.39
C GLY A 912 21.95 3.39 -27.67
N PRO A 913 20.72 3.16 -27.21
CA PRO A 913 20.34 1.94 -26.50
C PRO A 913 20.46 0.70 -27.39
N ARG A 914 20.91 -0.41 -26.81
CA ARG A 914 21.05 -1.69 -27.52
C ARG A 914 19.71 -2.24 -28.00
N GLN A 915 19.72 -2.78 -29.22
CA GLN A 915 18.58 -3.50 -29.80
C GLN A 915 18.24 -4.75 -28.98
N ALA A 916 16.96 -5.00 -28.75
CA ALA A 916 16.46 -6.21 -28.12
C ALA A 916 16.31 -7.34 -29.15
N VAL A 917 16.54 -8.58 -28.71
CA VAL A 917 16.23 -9.76 -29.52
C VAL A 917 14.71 -9.99 -29.45
N THR A 918 14.03 -9.96 -30.58
CA THR A 918 12.60 -10.25 -30.68
C THR A 918 12.35 -11.50 -31.53
N THR A 919 11.36 -12.27 -31.11
CA THR A 919 10.76 -13.39 -31.84
C THR A 919 9.60 -12.94 -32.74
N ASP A 920 9.14 -11.68 -32.61
CA ASP A 920 8.06 -11.10 -33.42
C ASP A 920 8.59 -10.72 -34.82
N PRO A 921 8.13 -11.38 -35.90
CA PRO A 921 8.65 -11.14 -37.24
C PRO A 921 8.54 -9.68 -37.69
N ALA A 922 9.63 -9.15 -38.28
CA ALA A 922 9.65 -7.80 -38.84
C ALA A 922 8.61 -7.61 -39.97
N GLY A 923 8.34 -8.67 -40.75
CA GLY A 923 7.37 -8.68 -41.84
C GLY A 923 5.93 -9.02 -41.45
N ARG A 924 5.59 -9.07 -40.15
CA ARG A 924 4.23 -9.40 -39.69
C ARG A 924 3.21 -8.38 -40.19
N ASP A 925 2.13 -8.88 -40.78
CA ASP A 925 0.94 -8.09 -41.10
C ASP A 925 0.19 -7.75 -39.81
N VAL A 926 -0.05 -6.46 -39.59
CA VAL A 926 -0.77 -5.95 -38.41
C VAL A 926 -2.29 -5.92 -38.59
N SER A 927 -2.79 -6.18 -39.80
CA SER A 927 -4.20 -6.07 -40.17
C SER A 927 -5.09 -7.04 -39.39
N ASP A 928 -4.59 -8.23 -39.07
CA ASP A 928 -5.33 -9.27 -38.33
C ASP A 928 -5.27 -9.08 -36.81
N TYR A 929 -4.57 -8.05 -36.32
CA TYR A 929 -4.44 -7.80 -34.89
C TYR A 929 -5.83 -7.50 -34.28
N PRO A 930 -6.24 -8.19 -33.19
CA PRO A 930 -7.56 -8.02 -32.59
C PRO A 930 -7.81 -6.60 -32.06
N HIS A 931 -8.99 -6.06 -32.35
CA HIS A 931 -9.49 -4.80 -31.82
C HIS A 931 -10.69 -5.06 -30.89
N ALA A 932 -10.41 -5.57 -29.69
CA ALA A 932 -11.42 -5.96 -28.71
C ALA A 932 -11.85 -4.78 -27.81
N VAL A 933 -12.36 -3.70 -28.41
CA VAL A 933 -12.76 -2.48 -27.70
C VAL A 933 -14.27 -2.38 -27.61
N VAL A 934 -14.79 -2.22 -26.38
CA VAL A 934 -16.22 -2.09 -26.12
C VAL A 934 -16.79 -0.88 -26.88
N GLY A 935 -17.85 -1.12 -27.66
CA GLY A 935 -18.55 -0.10 -28.44
C GLY A 935 -17.89 0.26 -29.78
N SER A 936 -16.89 -0.50 -30.24
CA SER A 936 -16.34 -0.35 -31.59
C SER A 936 -16.96 -1.33 -32.58
N ASP A 937 -17.23 -0.85 -33.80
CA ASP A 937 -17.64 -1.68 -34.94
C ASP A 937 -16.51 -2.56 -35.50
N PHE A 938 -15.26 -2.31 -35.10
CA PHE A 938 -14.08 -2.98 -35.64
C PHE A 938 -13.68 -4.16 -34.78
N ALA A 939 -13.48 -5.31 -35.41
CA ALA A 939 -12.94 -6.52 -34.81
C ALA A 939 -11.42 -6.65 -34.98
N THR A 940 -10.84 -6.04 -36.02
CA THR A 940 -9.38 -6.04 -36.28
C THR A 940 -8.86 -4.66 -36.70
N VAL A 941 -7.54 -4.46 -36.54
CA VAL A 941 -6.88 -3.20 -36.96
C VAL A 941 -7.00 -2.95 -38.46
N GLY A 942 -6.99 -3.99 -39.28
CA GLY A 942 -7.16 -3.89 -40.73
C GLY A 942 -8.51 -3.30 -41.14
N GLN A 943 -9.58 -3.61 -40.39
CA GLN A 943 -10.92 -3.06 -40.67
C GLN A 943 -10.98 -1.54 -40.47
N ILE A 944 -10.23 -1.00 -39.48
CA ILE A 944 -10.11 0.45 -39.24
C ILE A 944 -9.66 1.17 -40.53
N PHE A 945 -8.72 0.57 -41.24
CA PHE A 945 -8.11 1.09 -42.46
C PHE A 945 -8.65 0.42 -43.73
N SER A 946 -9.79 -0.26 -43.69
CA SER A 946 -10.40 -0.82 -44.90
C SER A 946 -11.36 0.17 -45.56
N ALA A 947 -11.43 0.17 -46.89
CA ALA A 947 -12.43 0.97 -47.62
C ALA A 947 -13.86 0.44 -47.40
N GLU A 948 -14.00 -0.85 -47.08
CA GLU A 948 -15.30 -1.50 -46.83
C GLU A 948 -15.92 -1.06 -45.49
N HIS A 949 -15.13 -1.08 -44.40
CA HIS A 949 -15.65 -0.81 -43.05
C HIS A 949 -15.52 0.66 -42.65
N ASN A 950 -14.58 1.41 -43.24
CA ASN A 950 -14.30 2.82 -42.94
C ASN A 950 -13.86 3.62 -44.19
N PRO A 951 -14.71 3.75 -45.22
CA PRO A 951 -14.38 4.37 -46.51
C PRO A 951 -13.86 5.81 -46.38
N ASP A 952 -14.46 6.57 -45.45
CA ASP A 952 -14.16 7.98 -45.25
C ASP A 952 -13.05 8.22 -44.19
N ARG A 953 -12.52 7.20 -43.51
CA ARG A 953 -11.63 7.37 -42.35
C ARG A 953 -12.22 8.32 -41.29
N LYS A 954 -13.49 8.13 -40.93
CA LYS A 954 -14.23 8.98 -39.96
C LYS A 954 -14.70 8.22 -38.73
N LYS A 955 -14.84 6.90 -38.82
CA LYS A 955 -15.25 6.09 -37.67
C LYS A 955 -14.14 6.09 -36.60
N PRO A 956 -14.47 6.31 -35.32
CA PRO A 956 -13.50 6.35 -34.24
C PRO A 956 -12.93 4.97 -33.94
N PHE A 957 -11.68 4.92 -33.49
CA PHE A 957 -10.96 3.71 -33.11
C PHE A 957 -10.01 3.98 -31.95
N ASP A 958 -9.61 2.95 -31.22
CA ASP A 958 -8.67 3.09 -30.10
C ASP A 958 -7.22 3.13 -30.60
N ILE A 959 -6.51 4.23 -30.32
CA ILE A 959 -5.14 4.41 -30.80
C ILE A 959 -4.15 3.44 -30.14
N ARG A 960 -4.36 3.09 -28.86
CA ARG A 960 -3.47 2.19 -28.11
C ARG A 960 -3.45 0.79 -28.70
N THR A 961 -4.58 0.33 -29.22
CA THR A 961 -4.67 -0.94 -29.95
C THR A 961 -3.82 -0.93 -31.22
N VAL A 962 -3.84 0.16 -32.00
CA VAL A 962 -3.01 0.30 -33.21
C VAL A 962 -1.52 0.38 -32.85
N MET A 963 -1.17 1.15 -31.81
CA MET A 963 0.20 1.24 -31.29
C MET A 963 0.71 -0.14 -30.84
N ARG A 964 -0.12 -0.91 -30.11
CA ARG A 964 0.23 -2.26 -29.69
C ARG A 964 0.35 -3.23 -30.87
N ALA A 965 -0.51 -3.13 -31.88
CA ALA A 965 -0.43 -3.97 -33.08
C ALA A 965 0.91 -3.79 -33.82
N LEU A 966 1.41 -2.55 -33.87
CA LEU A 966 2.69 -2.19 -34.48
C LEU A 966 3.90 -2.64 -33.65
N SER A 967 3.79 -2.63 -32.33
CA SER A 967 4.87 -2.97 -31.39
C SER A 967 5.21 -4.47 -31.39
N ASP A 968 6.38 -4.83 -30.87
CA ASP A 968 6.81 -6.21 -30.69
C ASP A 968 5.94 -6.93 -29.64
N GLN A 969 5.36 -8.07 -30.01
CA GLN A 969 4.38 -8.75 -29.15
C GLN A 969 4.99 -9.46 -27.94
N ASP A 970 6.27 -9.81 -28.01
CA ASP A 970 7.01 -10.49 -26.96
C ASP A 970 7.68 -9.54 -25.95
N HIS A 971 7.53 -8.22 -26.14
CA HIS A 971 8.06 -7.21 -25.24
C HIS A 971 6.93 -6.42 -24.54
N PRO A 972 7.13 -6.02 -23.26
CA PRO A 972 6.18 -5.18 -22.54
C PRO A 972 6.18 -3.74 -23.08
N VAL A 973 5.04 -3.06 -22.92
CA VAL A 973 4.87 -1.64 -23.27
C VAL A 973 4.96 -0.79 -22.00
N LEU A 974 5.66 0.34 -22.07
CA LEU A 974 5.72 1.31 -20.98
C LEU A 974 5.03 2.63 -21.39
N GLU A 975 3.81 2.87 -20.92
CA GLU A 975 3.08 4.11 -21.21
C GLU A 975 3.43 5.24 -20.22
N ARG A 976 3.85 6.39 -20.74
CA ARG A 976 4.22 7.58 -19.95
C ARG A 976 3.04 8.55 -19.84
N TRP A 977 2.81 9.10 -18.64
CA TRP A 977 1.70 10.02 -18.35
C TRP A 977 0.31 9.43 -18.64
N ALA A 978 0.12 8.14 -18.33
CA ALA A 978 -1.16 7.47 -18.51
C ALA A 978 -2.29 8.12 -17.66
N GLY A 979 -1.96 8.61 -16.46
CA GLY A 979 -2.90 9.29 -15.56
C GLY A 979 -2.98 10.81 -15.69
N MET A 980 -2.34 11.43 -16.70
CA MET A 980 -2.35 12.89 -16.86
C MET A 980 -3.71 13.36 -17.39
N ALA A 981 -4.41 14.14 -16.58
CA ALA A 981 -5.72 14.69 -16.91
C ALA A 981 -5.64 15.72 -18.05
N ASP A 982 -6.69 15.76 -18.86
CA ASP A 982 -6.87 16.63 -20.03
C ASP A 982 -5.83 16.40 -21.16
N ALA A 983 -5.02 15.35 -21.07
CA ALA A 983 -4.00 14.98 -22.03
C ALA A 983 -4.31 13.67 -22.77
N ASP A 984 -5.51 13.11 -22.58
CA ASP A 984 -5.94 11.80 -23.10
C ASP A 984 -5.89 11.69 -24.62
N THR A 985 -5.93 12.82 -25.32
CA THR A 985 -5.87 12.87 -26.80
C THR A 985 -4.49 12.55 -27.38
N ALA A 986 -3.46 12.39 -26.54
CA ALA A 986 -2.14 11.91 -26.94
C ALA A 986 -1.68 10.74 -26.04
N ALA A 987 -1.40 9.60 -26.66
CA ALA A 987 -0.80 8.42 -26.03
C ALA A 987 0.70 8.39 -26.33
N VAL A 988 1.53 8.20 -25.29
CA VAL A 988 3.01 8.16 -25.40
C VAL A 988 3.50 6.88 -24.76
N GLN A 989 4.13 6.03 -25.56
CA GLN A 989 4.60 4.72 -25.13
C GLN A 989 6.06 4.52 -25.54
N ASP A 990 6.86 3.99 -24.62
CA ASP A 990 8.14 3.39 -24.95
C ASP A 990 7.91 1.90 -25.26
N VAL A 991 8.34 1.49 -26.45
CA VAL A 991 8.10 0.17 -27.03
C VAL A 991 9.32 -0.34 -27.80
N HIS A 992 9.31 -1.60 -28.18
CA HIS A 992 10.21 -2.15 -29.20
C HIS A 992 9.48 -2.35 -30.53
N ILE A 993 10.14 -2.01 -31.64
CA ILE A 993 9.66 -2.29 -33.00
C ILE A 993 10.82 -2.92 -33.78
N GLY A 994 10.71 -4.22 -34.10
CA GLY A 994 11.80 -4.98 -34.71
C GLY A 994 13.03 -5.05 -33.79
N GLY A 995 12.81 -5.09 -32.48
CA GLY A 995 13.85 -5.05 -31.46
C GLY A 995 14.41 -3.64 -31.18
N HIS A 996 14.13 -2.63 -32.01
CA HIS A 996 14.60 -1.27 -31.76
C HIS A 996 13.74 -0.60 -30.69
N PRO A 997 14.32 -0.01 -29.62
CA PRO A 997 13.57 0.80 -28.69
C PRO A 997 13.11 2.09 -29.39
N VAL A 998 11.84 2.46 -29.21
CA VAL A 998 11.17 3.55 -29.92
C VAL A 998 10.29 4.32 -28.95
N CYS A 999 10.31 5.65 -29.05
CA CYS A 999 9.25 6.49 -28.50
C CYS A 999 8.08 6.52 -29.50
N LEU A 1000 7.01 5.82 -29.19
CA LEU A 1000 5.81 5.74 -30.02
C LEU A 1000 4.74 6.72 -29.51
N LEU A 1001 4.37 7.68 -30.36
CA LEU A 1001 3.36 8.69 -30.10
C LEU A 1001 2.12 8.41 -30.95
N GLY A 1002 0.96 8.27 -30.33
CA GLY A 1002 -0.32 8.10 -30.98
C GLY A 1002 -1.30 9.22 -30.65
N ILE A 1003 -2.12 9.62 -31.62
CA ILE A 1003 -3.20 10.59 -31.44
C ILE A 1003 -4.54 9.86 -31.35
N GLU A 1004 -5.27 10.09 -30.27
CA GLU A 1004 -6.53 9.40 -29.98
C GLU A 1004 -7.60 9.70 -31.03
N SER A 1005 -8.29 8.66 -31.52
CA SER A 1005 -9.38 8.79 -32.50
C SER A 1005 -10.77 8.67 -31.88
N ARG A 1006 -10.87 8.42 -30.58
CA ARG A 1006 -12.13 8.49 -29.83
C ARG A 1006 -12.30 9.86 -29.19
N SER A 1007 -13.54 10.32 -29.10
CA SER A 1007 -13.85 11.45 -28.22
C SER A 1007 -13.79 10.97 -26.77
N VAL A 1008 -13.10 11.73 -25.92
CA VAL A 1008 -12.94 11.41 -24.50
C VAL A 1008 -13.83 12.35 -23.67
N PRO A 1009 -14.73 11.82 -22.82
CA PRO A 1009 -15.53 12.64 -21.91
C PRO A 1009 -14.64 13.44 -20.97
N ARG A 1010 -14.98 14.72 -20.73
CA ARG A 1010 -14.31 15.53 -19.72
C ARG A 1010 -14.80 15.15 -18.33
N ARG A 1011 -13.88 15.14 -17.36
CA ARG A 1011 -14.21 14.95 -15.94
C ARG A 1011 -14.51 16.29 -15.28
N GLY A 1012 -15.35 16.27 -14.24
CA GLY A 1012 -15.74 17.47 -13.52
C GLY A 1012 -16.69 18.36 -14.31
N PHE A 1013 -16.61 19.68 -14.09
CA PHE A 1013 -17.46 20.64 -14.79
C PHE A 1013 -16.76 21.12 -16.08
N PRO A 1014 -17.35 20.88 -17.26
CA PRO A 1014 -16.79 21.42 -18.49
C PRO A 1014 -16.84 22.96 -18.46
N PRO A 1015 -15.81 23.64 -18.96
CA PRO A 1015 -15.79 25.09 -19.06
C PRO A 1015 -16.85 25.58 -20.05
N THR A 1016 -17.53 26.67 -19.71
CA THR A 1016 -18.61 27.25 -20.54
C THR A 1016 -18.15 27.77 -21.90
N ASP A 1017 -16.85 28.01 -22.06
CA ASP A 1017 -16.22 28.53 -23.27
C ASP A 1017 -15.26 27.52 -23.95
N GLY A 1018 -15.37 26.24 -23.58
CA GLY A 1018 -14.66 25.12 -24.20
C GLY A 1018 -15.60 24.01 -24.63
N PRO A 1019 -15.10 22.97 -25.31
CA PRO A 1019 -15.92 21.83 -25.69
C PRO A 1019 -16.26 20.95 -24.48
N ASP A 1020 -17.43 20.31 -24.51
CA ASP A 1020 -17.87 19.37 -23.45
C ASP A 1020 -17.09 18.04 -23.46
N THR A 1021 -16.44 17.72 -24.59
CA THR A 1021 -15.64 16.50 -24.77
C THR A 1021 -14.31 16.85 -25.43
N PHE A 1022 -13.27 16.08 -25.11
CA PHE A 1022 -12.04 16.13 -25.89
C PHE A 1022 -12.30 15.47 -27.24
N THR A 1023 -12.31 16.29 -28.29
CA THR A 1023 -12.65 15.85 -29.64
C THR A 1023 -11.55 14.96 -30.22
N ALA A 1024 -11.96 13.89 -30.88
CA ALA A 1024 -11.07 12.95 -31.57
C ALA A 1024 -10.12 13.64 -32.56
N GLY A 1025 -8.85 13.22 -32.57
CA GLY A 1025 -7.83 13.71 -33.49
C GLY A 1025 -7.39 15.16 -33.27
N THR A 1026 -7.78 15.79 -32.16
CA THR A 1026 -7.46 17.19 -31.85
C THR A 1026 -6.48 17.27 -30.68
N LEU A 1027 -5.42 18.06 -30.83
CA LEU A 1027 -4.51 18.36 -29.73
C LEU A 1027 -5.02 19.55 -28.90
N PHE A 1028 -5.09 19.33 -27.60
CA PHE A 1028 -5.45 20.30 -26.57
C PHE A 1028 -4.19 20.77 -25.83
N PRO A 1029 -4.26 21.79 -24.95
CA PRO A 1029 -3.05 22.39 -24.39
C PRO A 1029 -2.19 21.37 -23.64
N LYS A 1030 -2.81 20.50 -22.85
CA LYS A 1030 -2.13 19.48 -22.06
C LYS A 1030 -1.61 18.31 -22.90
N SER A 1031 -2.36 17.84 -23.91
CA SER A 1031 -1.85 16.82 -24.84
C SER A 1031 -0.75 17.35 -25.76
N SER A 1032 -0.79 18.64 -26.11
CA SER A 1032 0.30 19.33 -26.83
C SER A 1032 1.57 19.39 -25.98
N LYS A 1033 1.43 19.80 -24.70
CA LYS A 1033 2.54 19.77 -23.73
C LYS A 1033 3.12 18.36 -23.57
N LYS A 1034 2.27 17.34 -23.41
CA LYS A 1034 2.66 15.92 -23.30
C LYS A 1034 3.45 15.47 -24.54
N THR A 1035 2.96 15.81 -25.73
CA THR A 1035 3.60 15.52 -27.02
C THR A 1035 4.98 16.15 -27.12
N ALA A 1036 5.12 17.46 -26.86
CA ALA A 1036 6.40 18.15 -26.92
C ALA A 1036 7.45 17.56 -25.95
N ARG A 1037 7.02 17.25 -24.72
CA ARG A 1037 7.90 16.60 -23.70
C ARG A 1037 8.37 15.21 -24.15
N ALA A 1038 7.48 14.41 -24.74
CA ALA A 1038 7.84 13.08 -25.24
C ALA A 1038 8.93 13.15 -26.31
N ILE A 1039 8.77 14.07 -27.27
CA ILE A 1039 9.71 14.28 -28.37
C ILE A 1039 11.09 14.70 -27.83
N ASN A 1040 11.14 15.70 -26.95
CA ASN A 1040 12.40 16.15 -26.36
C ASN A 1040 13.09 15.05 -25.55
N ALA A 1041 12.34 14.25 -24.78
CA ALA A 1041 12.91 13.18 -23.96
C ALA A 1041 13.48 11.99 -24.78
N ALA A 1042 13.03 11.81 -26.02
CA ALA A 1042 13.54 10.78 -26.93
C ALA A 1042 14.75 11.26 -27.77
N SER A 1043 14.91 12.57 -27.94
CA SER A 1043 15.97 13.19 -28.74
C SER A 1043 17.38 12.77 -28.28
N GLY A 1044 18.21 12.37 -29.25
CA GLY A 1044 19.58 11.89 -29.03
C GLY A 1044 19.65 10.56 -28.25
N ASN A 1045 18.54 9.83 -28.13
CA ASN A 1045 18.45 8.57 -27.38
C ASN A 1045 17.81 7.46 -28.23
N ARG A 1046 16.57 7.65 -28.68
CA ARG A 1046 15.83 6.62 -29.44
C ARG A 1046 14.98 7.24 -30.56
N PRO A 1047 14.70 6.51 -31.65
CA PRO A 1047 13.80 6.94 -32.71
C PRO A 1047 12.43 7.41 -32.20
N LEU A 1048 11.86 8.39 -32.88
CA LEU A 1048 10.48 8.83 -32.69
C LEU A 1048 9.60 8.27 -33.80
N VAL A 1049 8.52 7.56 -33.44
CA VAL A 1049 7.48 7.15 -34.38
C VAL A 1049 6.17 7.83 -33.99
N VAL A 1050 5.55 8.54 -34.93
CA VAL A 1050 4.27 9.23 -34.71
C VAL A 1050 3.20 8.61 -35.59
N LEU A 1051 2.13 8.11 -34.98
CA LEU A 1051 0.93 7.65 -35.66
C LEU A 1051 -0.10 8.79 -35.70
N ALA A 1052 -0.13 9.48 -36.84
CA ALA A 1052 -0.87 10.72 -37.01
C ALA A 1052 -2.31 10.48 -37.46
N ASN A 1053 -3.23 10.87 -36.58
CA ASN A 1053 -4.64 11.11 -36.85
C ASN A 1053 -4.96 12.53 -36.38
N LEU A 1054 -4.40 13.53 -37.04
CA LEU A 1054 -4.33 14.90 -36.51
C LEU A 1054 -5.19 15.86 -37.35
N SER A 1055 -6.37 16.16 -36.82
CA SER A 1055 -7.33 17.12 -37.38
C SER A 1055 -6.90 18.58 -37.13
N GLY A 1056 -6.07 18.81 -36.13
CA GLY A 1056 -5.50 20.12 -35.81
C GLY A 1056 -5.34 20.35 -34.31
N PHE A 1057 -5.23 21.61 -33.94
CA PHE A 1057 -5.22 22.08 -32.56
C PHE A 1057 -6.59 22.65 -32.18
N ASP A 1058 -6.96 22.52 -30.91
CA ASP A 1058 -8.20 23.12 -30.42
C ASP A 1058 -8.09 24.64 -30.36
N GLY A 1059 -8.99 25.33 -31.07
CA GLY A 1059 -9.02 26.79 -31.16
C GLY A 1059 -10.05 27.46 -30.24
N SER A 1060 -10.64 26.73 -29.30
CA SER A 1060 -11.65 27.28 -28.39
C SER A 1060 -11.08 28.40 -27.50
N PRO A 1061 -11.90 29.38 -27.06
CA PRO A 1061 -11.45 30.41 -26.11
C PRO A 1061 -10.78 29.83 -24.86
N GLU A 1062 -11.27 28.69 -24.35
CA GLU A 1062 -10.66 27.96 -23.24
C GLU A 1062 -9.21 27.54 -23.55
N SER A 1063 -8.99 26.80 -24.65
CA SER A 1063 -7.66 26.31 -25.02
C SER A 1063 -6.68 27.45 -25.30
N MET A 1064 -7.16 28.53 -25.92
CA MET A 1064 -6.36 29.73 -26.18
C MET A 1064 -5.93 30.41 -24.87
N LYS A 1065 -6.82 30.52 -23.87
CA LYS A 1065 -6.48 31.03 -22.52
C LYS A 1065 -5.53 30.08 -21.78
N LYS A 1066 -5.63 28.78 -22.02
CA LYS A 1066 -4.75 27.74 -21.47
C LYS A 1066 -3.44 27.56 -22.26
N LEU A 1067 -3.02 28.57 -23.01
CA LEU A 1067 -1.72 28.66 -23.70
C LEU A 1067 -1.52 27.61 -24.82
N GLN A 1068 -2.59 27.26 -25.57
CA GLN A 1068 -2.49 26.33 -26.70
C GLN A 1068 -1.41 26.72 -27.72
N LEU A 1069 -1.24 28.01 -28.01
CA LEU A 1069 -0.25 28.48 -28.97
C LEU A 1069 1.19 28.19 -28.51
N GLU A 1070 1.48 28.36 -27.22
CA GLU A 1070 2.81 28.08 -26.67
C GLU A 1070 3.11 26.58 -26.71
N TYR A 1071 2.18 25.74 -26.23
CA TYR A 1071 2.38 24.30 -26.23
C TYR A 1071 2.41 23.70 -27.64
N GLY A 1072 1.66 24.27 -28.59
CA GLY A 1072 1.74 23.90 -30.00
C GLY A 1072 3.10 24.28 -30.60
N ALA A 1073 3.60 25.48 -30.32
CA ALA A 1073 4.91 25.93 -30.80
C ALA A 1073 6.07 25.09 -30.24
N GLU A 1074 5.98 24.60 -29.00
CA GLU A 1074 6.97 23.71 -28.41
C GLU A 1074 7.06 22.35 -29.13
N ILE A 1075 5.99 21.86 -29.77
CA ILE A 1075 6.09 20.66 -30.63
C ILE A 1075 6.97 20.95 -31.84
N GLY A 1076 6.73 22.08 -32.53
CA GLY A 1076 7.54 22.48 -33.68
C GLY A 1076 9.01 22.66 -33.30
N ARG A 1077 9.29 23.29 -32.15
CA ARG A 1077 10.65 23.43 -31.61
C ARG A 1077 11.28 22.07 -31.32
N ALA A 1078 10.55 21.16 -30.66
CA ALA A 1078 11.04 19.83 -30.34
C ALA A 1078 11.40 19.02 -31.59
N ILE A 1079 10.60 19.13 -32.66
CA ILE A 1079 10.89 18.47 -33.94
C ILE A 1079 12.12 19.06 -34.63
N VAL A 1080 12.28 20.38 -34.65
CA VAL A 1080 13.47 21.04 -35.23
C VAL A 1080 14.75 20.62 -34.49
N ASN A 1081 14.69 20.54 -33.16
CA ASN A 1081 15.84 20.20 -32.32
C ASN A 1081 16.05 18.69 -32.13
N PHE A 1082 15.21 17.84 -32.74
CA PHE A 1082 15.28 16.41 -32.54
C PHE A 1082 16.52 15.80 -33.20
N GLU A 1083 17.32 15.09 -32.42
CA GLU A 1083 18.49 14.34 -32.87
C GLU A 1083 18.13 12.86 -32.99
N GLY A 1084 18.29 12.31 -34.19
CA GLY A 1084 17.93 10.92 -34.52
C GLY A 1084 16.78 10.83 -35.53
N PRO A 1085 16.36 9.59 -35.87
CA PRO A 1085 15.35 9.37 -36.90
C PRO A 1085 13.92 9.63 -36.39
N ILE A 1086 13.12 10.28 -37.25
CA ILE A 1086 11.69 10.49 -37.02
C ILE A 1086 10.90 9.80 -38.13
N VAL A 1087 9.94 8.94 -37.75
CA VAL A 1087 9.00 8.33 -38.69
C VAL A 1087 7.60 8.87 -38.39
N PHE A 1088 7.12 9.76 -39.24
CA PHE A 1088 5.78 10.33 -39.13
C PHE A 1088 4.84 9.60 -40.08
N THR A 1089 3.88 8.85 -39.54
CA THR A 1089 2.98 8.01 -40.33
C THR A 1089 1.54 8.51 -40.24
N VAL A 1090 1.00 9.01 -41.35
CA VAL A 1090 -0.40 9.41 -41.46
C VAL A 1090 -1.27 8.17 -41.59
N ILE A 1091 -2.02 7.85 -40.53
CA ILE A 1091 -2.86 6.64 -40.49
C ILE A 1091 -4.34 6.91 -40.85
N SER A 1092 -4.78 8.16 -40.79
CA SER A 1092 -6.18 8.54 -41.06
C SER A 1092 -6.25 9.91 -41.74
N ARG A 1093 -6.18 10.99 -40.96
CA ARG A 1093 -6.30 12.38 -41.45
C ARG A 1093 -5.16 13.24 -40.94
N TYR A 1094 -4.77 14.22 -41.75
CA TYR A 1094 -3.69 15.14 -41.45
C TYR A 1094 -3.99 16.53 -42.05
N HIS A 1095 -4.36 17.48 -41.19
CA HIS A 1095 -4.84 18.81 -41.60
C HIS A 1095 -3.85 19.96 -41.31
N GLY A 1096 -4.06 21.13 -41.91
CA GLY A 1096 -3.07 22.23 -42.02
C GLY A 1096 -2.40 22.70 -40.74
N GLY A 1097 -3.11 22.74 -39.60
CA GLY A 1097 -2.50 23.10 -38.31
C GLY A 1097 -1.38 22.15 -37.88
N ALA A 1098 -1.49 20.87 -38.27
CA ALA A 1098 -0.50 19.82 -38.00
C ALA A 1098 0.78 19.98 -38.83
N PHE A 1099 0.66 20.45 -40.08
CA PHE A 1099 1.79 20.65 -41.01
C PHE A 1099 2.79 21.70 -40.51
N VAL A 1100 2.35 22.65 -39.69
CA VAL A 1100 3.22 23.69 -39.13
C VAL A 1100 4.22 23.13 -38.12
N VAL A 1101 3.87 22.03 -37.44
CA VAL A 1101 4.68 21.47 -36.33
C VAL A 1101 5.29 20.11 -36.65
N PHE A 1102 4.73 19.37 -37.59
CA PHE A 1102 5.30 18.14 -38.13
C PHE A 1102 5.48 18.33 -39.62
N SER A 1103 6.70 18.60 -40.07
CA SER A 1103 7.01 18.72 -41.50
C SER A 1103 8.45 18.32 -41.73
N LYS A 1104 8.69 17.67 -42.87
CA LYS A 1104 10.04 17.32 -43.32
C LYS A 1104 10.94 18.55 -43.52
N ALA A 1105 10.33 19.71 -43.74
CA ALA A 1105 11.07 20.98 -43.81
C ALA A 1105 11.63 21.43 -42.45
N LEU A 1106 11.08 20.94 -41.33
CA LEU A 1106 11.55 21.26 -39.99
C LEU A 1106 12.77 20.42 -39.60
N ASN A 1107 12.82 19.15 -40.05
CA ASN A 1107 13.92 18.24 -39.74
C ASN A 1107 14.20 17.28 -40.91
N PRO A 1108 15.40 17.29 -41.50
CA PRO A 1108 15.74 16.45 -42.65
C PRO A 1108 15.81 14.95 -42.32
N ASN A 1109 15.90 14.57 -41.04
CA ASN A 1109 15.88 13.18 -40.58
C ASN A 1109 14.45 12.60 -40.46
N MET A 1110 13.43 13.39 -40.81
CA MET A 1110 12.04 12.94 -40.84
C MET A 1110 11.72 12.18 -42.13
N THR A 1111 11.22 10.96 -41.96
CA THR A 1111 10.57 10.17 -43.01
C THR A 1111 9.06 10.23 -42.82
N VAL A 1112 8.32 10.57 -43.86
CA VAL A 1112 6.87 10.72 -43.82
C VAL A 1112 6.19 9.61 -44.62
N LEU A 1113 5.46 8.73 -43.94
CA LEU A 1113 4.69 7.65 -44.56
C LEU A 1113 3.18 7.95 -44.46
N ALA A 1114 2.38 7.38 -45.35
CA ALA A 1114 0.93 7.50 -45.28
C ALA A 1114 0.24 6.19 -45.64
N LEU A 1115 -0.80 5.81 -44.89
CA LEU A 1115 -1.60 4.64 -45.21
C LEU A 1115 -2.48 4.90 -46.43
N GLU A 1116 -2.72 3.85 -47.22
CA GLU A 1116 -3.69 3.88 -48.32
C GLU A 1116 -5.05 4.39 -47.84
N GLY A 1117 -5.65 5.32 -48.61
CA GLY A 1117 -6.93 5.94 -48.27
C GLY A 1117 -6.88 6.98 -47.14
N SER A 1118 -5.70 7.39 -46.67
CA SER A 1118 -5.55 8.55 -45.77
C SER A 1118 -5.72 9.88 -46.51
N PHE A 1119 -5.99 10.95 -45.75
CA PHE A 1119 -6.22 12.30 -46.28
C PHE A 1119 -5.22 13.31 -45.75
N ALA A 1120 -4.72 14.19 -46.61
CA ALA A 1120 -3.82 15.29 -46.27
C ALA A 1120 -4.28 16.59 -46.94
N SER A 1121 -4.72 17.58 -46.15
CA SER A 1121 -5.25 18.85 -46.69
C SER A 1121 -5.02 20.05 -45.78
N VAL A 1122 -5.01 21.27 -46.30
CA VAL A 1122 -4.86 22.49 -45.47
C VAL A 1122 -6.08 22.70 -44.57
N LEU A 1123 -7.27 22.45 -45.10
CA LEU A 1123 -8.57 22.47 -44.42
C LEU A 1123 -9.46 21.39 -45.06
N GLY A 1124 -10.49 20.89 -44.38
CA GLY A 1124 -11.43 19.95 -45.01
C GLY A 1124 -12.23 20.59 -46.16
N GLY A 1125 -12.58 19.83 -47.19
CA GLY A 1125 -13.33 20.31 -48.35
C GLY A 1125 -14.65 20.99 -48.01
N ALA A 1126 -15.43 20.46 -47.06
CA ALA A 1126 -16.70 21.06 -46.65
C ALA A 1126 -16.52 22.46 -46.00
N PRO A 1127 -15.64 22.65 -45.00
CA PRO A 1127 -15.30 23.98 -44.50
C PRO A 1127 -14.72 24.92 -45.57
N ALA A 1128 -13.87 24.40 -46.47
CA ALA A 1128 -13.31 25.19 -47.56
C ALA A 1128 -14.42 25.73 -48.49
N ALA A 1129 -15.35 24.87 -48.91
CA ALA A 1129 -16.50 25.26 -49.73
C ALA A 1129 -17.43 26.24 -49.00
N ALA A 1130 -17.67 26.01 -47.71
CA ALA A 1130 -18.62 26.79 -46.92
C ALA A 1130 -18.11 28.20 -46.57
N VAL A 1131 -16.80 28.37 -46.33
CA VAL A 1131 -16.22 29.61 -45.77
C VAL A 1131 -15.27 30.29 -46.75
N VAL A 1132 -14.33 29.56 -47.34
CA VAL A 1132 -13.28 30.13 -48.22
C VAL A 1132 -13.83 30.37 -49.62
N PHE A 1133 -14.53 29.39 -50.17
CA PHE A 1133 -15.13 29.44 -51.52
C PHE A 1133 -16.63 29.74 -51.49
N ALA A 1134 -17.13 30.34 -50.40
CA ALA A 1134 -18.55 30.68 -50.23
C ALA A 1134 -19.10 31.54 -51.38
N GLY A 1135 -18.28 32.47 -51.89
CA GLY A 1135 -18.60 33.30 -53.03
C GLY A 1135 -18.74 32.50 -54.33
N GLU A 1136 -17.90 31.49 -54.53
CA GLU A 1136 -17.95 30.62 -55.70
C GLU A 1136 -19.16 29.67 -55.64
N VAL A 1137 -19.43 29.07 -54.48
CA VAL A 1137 -20.64 28.29 -54.23
C VAL A 1137 -21.89 29.13 -54.52
N LYS A 1138 -21.92 30.40 -54.07
CA LYS A 1138 -23.02 31.32 -54.35
C LYS A 1138 -23.19 31.58 -55.84
N THR A 1139 -22.10 31.84 -56.57
CA THR A 1139 -22.13 32.06 -58.02
C THR A 1139 -22.61 30.82 -58.76
N ARG A 1140 -22.08 29.63 -58.44
CA ARG A 1140 -22.50 28.36 -59.04
C ARG A 1140 -23.97 28.04 -58.76
N THR A 1141 -24.46 28.37 -57.55
CA THR A 1141 -25.87 28.21 -57.17
C THR A 1141 -26.77 29.15 -57.97
N ALA A 1142 -26.41 30.42 -58.10
CA ALA A 1142 -27.20 31.41 -58.84
C ALA A 1142 -27.27 31.11 -60.35
N ASN A 1143 -26.21 30.51 -60.90
CA ASN A 1143 -26.13 30.12 -62.31
C ASN A 1143 -26.72 28.74 -62.61
N ASP A 1144 -27.20 28.00 -61.60
CA ASP A 1144 -27.86 26.71 -61.82
C ASP A 1144 -29.19 26.94 -62.58
N PRO A 1145 -29.46 26.20 -63.67
CA PRO A 1145 -30.66 26.38 -64.48
C PRO A 1145 -31.96 26.37 -63.65
N ARG A 1146 -32.04 25.53 -62.61
CA ARG A 1146 -33.22 25.42 -61.74
C ARG A 1146 -33.49 26.71 -60.96
N VAL A 1147 -32.43 27.39 -60.51
CA VAL A 1147 -32.51 28.65 -59.75
C VAL A 1147 -32.73 29.84 -60.68
N ALA A 1148 -32.01 29.89 -61.80
CA ALA A 1148 -32.10 30.99 -62.77
C ALA A 1148 -33.49 31.06 -63.45
N GLU A 1149 -34.09 29.91 -63.76
CA GLU A 1149 -35.43 29.84 -64.36
C GLU A 1149 -36.52 30.31 -63.39
N LEU A 1150 -36.46 29.87 -62.12
CA LEU A 1150 -37.39 30.31 -61.08
C LEU A 1150 -37.21 31.80 -60.74
N GLN A 1151 -35.98 32.33 -60.76
CA GLN A 1151 -35.72 33.77 -60.60
C GLN A 1151 -36.32 34.60 -61.74
N LYS A 1152 -36.22 34.11 -62.98
CA LYS A 1152 -36.84 34.77 -64.14
C LYS A 1152 -38.36 34.74 -64.02
N ARG A 1153 -38.95 33.58 -63.69
CA ARG A 1153 -40.39 33.39 -63.51
C ARG A 1153 -40.95 34.25 -62.37
N LEU A 1154 -40.20 34.42 -61.27
CA LEU A 1154 -40.57 35.32 -60.17
C LEU A 1154 -40.66 36.79 -60.59
N GLY A 1155 -39.86 37.22 -61.58
CA GLY A 1155 -39.90 38.57 -62.15
C GLY A 1155 -41.16 38.86 -62.99
N GLU A 1156 -41.82 37.82 -63.50
CA GLU A 1156 -42.98 37.91 -64.39
C GLU A 1156 -44.33 37.71 -63.65
N LEU A 1157 -44.31 37.21 -62.41
CA LEU A 1157 -45.50 36.87 -61.60
C LEU A 1157 -45.94 38.00 -60.64
N SER A 1158 -47.23 38.05 -60.31
CA SER A 1158 -47.80 38.98 -59.32
C SER A 1158 -48.80 38.30 -58.37
N GLY A 1159 -49.05 38.87 -57.19
CA GLY A 1159 -50.01 38.33 -56.21
C GLY A 1159 -49.58 37.00 -55.56
N ALA A 1160 -50.52 36.08 -55.33
CA ALA A 1160 -50.30 34.81 -54.63
C ALA A 1160 -49.34 33.86 -55.36
N GLU A 1161 -49.31 33.90 -56.68
CA GLU A 1161 -48.41 33.09 -57.52
C GLU A 1161 -46.95 33.51 -57.34
N LYS A 1162 -46.70 34.80 -57.10
CA LYS A 1162 -45.36 35.31 -56.77
C LYS A 1162 -44.87 34.80 -55.41
N ALA A 1163 -45.76 34.70 -54.43
CA ALA A 1163 -45.42 34.17 -53.11
C ALA A 1163 -45.11 32.66 -53.17
N ALA A 1164 -45.90 31.89 -53.91
CA ALA A 1164 -45.64 30.47 -54.15
C ALA A 1164 -44.31 30.24 -54.90
N CYS A 1165 -44.07 30.99 -55.97
CA CYS A 1165 -42.81 30.92 -56.72
C CYS A 1165 -41.59 31.38 -55.90
N ALA A 1166 -41.76 32.31 -54.95
CA ALA A 1166 -40.69 32.74 -54.05
C ALA A 1166 -40.35 31.65 -53.02
N ALA A 1167 -41.35 30.93 -52.50
CA ALA A 1167 -41.13 29.80 -51.61
C ALA A 1167 -40.44 28.64 -52.34
N GLU A 1168 -40.92 28.30 -53.55
CA GLU A 1168 -40.32 27.31 -54.44
C GLU A 1168 -38.86 27.67 -54.79
N LEU A 1169 -38.59 28.94 -55.13
CA LEU A 1169 -37.25 29.44 -55.38
C LEU A 1169 -36.34 29.32 -54.15
N ALA A 1170 -36.84 29.63 -52.95
CA ALA A 1170 -36.04 29.53 -51.73
C ALA A 1170 -35.67 28.07 -51.40
N GLU A 1171 -36.62 27.15 -51.56
CA GLU A 1171 -36.40 25.71 -51.35
C GLU A 1171 -35.39 25.14 -52.37
N VAL A 1172 -35.61 25.41 -53.66
CA VAL A 1172 -34.70 24.98 -54.73
C VAL A 1172 -33.31 25.61 -54.54
N THR A 1173 -33.21 26.90 -54.22
CA THR A 1173 -31.92 27.57 -53.97
C THR A 1173 -31.18 26.93 -52.79
N SER A 1174 -31.87 26.56 -51.72
CA SER A 1174 -31.28 25.88 -50.57
C SER A 1174 -30.73 24.49 -50.94
N SER A 1175 -31.52 23.71 -51.67
CA SER A 1175 -31.14 22.38 -52.16
C SER A 1175 -29.94 22.45 -53.12
N VAL A 1176 -30.02 23.30 -54.14
CA VAL A 1176 -28.92 23.51 -55.10
C VAL A 1176 -27.66 24.02 -54.40
N ARG A 1177 -27.78 24.92 -53.44
CA ARG A 1177 -26.63 25.40 -52.67
C ARG A 1177 -25.95 24.26 -51.92
N ALA A 1178 -26.70 23.34 -51.33
CA ALA A 1178 -26.13 22.17 -50.66
C ALA A 1178 -25.41 21.24 -51.66
N GLU A 1179 -25.99 20.99 -52.84
CA GLU A 1179 -25.34 20.24 -53.93
C GLU A 1179 -24.02 20.92 -54.36
N LYS A 1180 -24.05 22.23 -54.64
CA LYS A 1180 -22.85 22.98 -55.08
C LYS A 1180 -21.79 23.09 -54.00
N LEU A 1181 -22.18 23.16 -52.74
CA LEU A 1181 -21.25 23.08 -51.62
C LEU A 1181 -20.55 21.71 -51.60
N GLY A 1182 -21.29 20.62 -51.81
CA GLY A 1182 -20.73 19.25 -51.91
C GLY A 1182 -19.81 19.06 -53.13
N GLU A 1183 -20.18 19.61 -54.28
CA GLU A 1183 -19.35 19.60 -55.50
C GLU A 1183 -18.01 20.33 -55.27
N VAL A 1184 -18.05 21.57 -54.79
CA VAL A 1184 -16.84 22.37 -54.51
C VAL A 1184 -15.98 21.72 -53.42
N ALA A 1185 -16.60 21.14 -52.40
CA ALA A 1185 -15.89 20.38 -51.37
C ALA A 1185 -15.14 19.18 -51.96
N SER A 1186 -15.81 18.42 -52.83
CA SER A 1186 -15.22 17.25 -53.49
C SER A 1186 -14.11 17.63 -54.49
N GLU A 1187 -14.28 18.73 -55.21
CA GLU A 1187 -13.24 19.31 -56.08
C GLU A 1187 -12.01 19.70 -55.26
N PHE A 1188 -12.22 20.38 -54.13
CA PHE A 1188 -11.14 20.78 -53.23
C PHE A 1188 -10.37 19.58 -52.68
N ASP A 1189 -11.08 18.57 -52.17
CA ASP A 1189 -10.45 17.36 -51.60
C ASP A 1189 -9.72 16.54 -52.68
N ARG A 1190 -10.18 16.56 -53.95
CA ARG A 1190 -9.48 15.88 -55.06
C ARG A 1190 -8.10 16.49 -55.32
N VAL A 1191 -7.97 17.81 -55.20
CA VAL A 1191 -6.68 18.52 -55.32
C VAL A 1191 -5.80 18.28 -54.09
N HIS A 1192 -6.42 18.24 -52.90
CA HIS A 1192 -5.74 18.06 -51.62
C HIS A 1192 -5.78 16.58 -51.18
N SER A 1193 -5.13 15.72 -51.97
CA SER A 1193 -5.04 14.27 -51.75
C SER A 1193 -3.66 13.84 -51.26
N ILE A 1194 -3.59 12.63 -50.68
CA ILE A 1194 -2.30 12.06 -50.24
C ILE A 1194 -1.36 11.77 -51.42
N GLN A 1195 -1.91 11.41 -52.59
CA GLN A 1195 -1.14 11.23 -53.82
C GLN A 1195 -0.44 12.53 -54.21
N ARG A 1196 -1.17 13.66 -54.15
CA ARG A 1196 -0.58 14.96 -54.41
C ARG A 1196 0.52 15.30 -53.41
N ALA A 1197 0.35 14.96 -52.13
CA ALA A 1197 1.36 15.18 -51.10
C ALA A 1197 2.67 14.41 -51.38
N VAL A 1198 2.60 13.22 -52.00
CA VAL A 1198 3.77 12.47 -52.48
C VAL A 1198 4.41 13.14 -53.70
N GLU A 1199 3.60 13.55 -54.69
CA GLU A 1199 4.11 14.21 -55.91
C GLU A 1199 4.91 15.48 -55.60
N VAL A 1200 4.51 16.23 -54.58
CA VAL A 1200 5.20 17.47 -54.16
C VAL A 1200 6.31 17.23 -53.13
N GLY A 1201 6.53 15.98 -52.70
CA GLY A 1201 7.60 15.60 -51.77
C GLY A 1201 7.32 15.88 -50.29
N SER A 1202 6.07 16.22 -49.93
CA SER A 1202 5.66 16.38 -48.52
C SER A 1202 5.49 15.03 -47.80
N VAL A 1203 5.22 13.96 -48.55
CA VAL A 1203 5.11 12.58 -48.07
C VAL A 1203 6.07 11.73 -48.92
N ASP A 1204 6.81 10.80 -48.30
CA ASP A 1204 7.80 9.97 -49.00
C ASP A 1204 7.18 8.77 -49.71
N ALA A 1205 6.19 8.11 -49.10
CA ALA A 1205 5.55 6.94 -49.69
C ALA A 1205 4.13 6.69 -49.14
N ILE A 1206 3.29 6.10 -49.98
CA ILE A 1206 2.01 5.48 -49.56
C ILE A 1206 2.27 3.99 -49.31
N VAL A 1207 1.79 3.47 -48.19
CA VAL A 1207 1.99 2.07 -47.77
C VAL A 1207 0.65 1.43 -47.42
N SER A 1208 0.51 0.13 -47.67
CA SER A 1208 -0.67 -0.64 -47.23
C SER A 1208 -0.60 -0.94 -45.73
N THR A 1209 -1.72 -1.30 -45.12
CA THR A 1209 -1.76 -1.70 -43.70
C THR A 1209 -0.81 -2.86 -43.39
N ALA A 1210 -0.71 -3.84 -44.29
CA ALA A 1210 0.21 -4.98 -44.19
C ALA A 1210 1.69 -4.57 -44.20
N GLN A 1211 2.00 -3.48 -44.90
CA GLN A 1211 3.36 -2.94 -45.00
C GLN A 1211 3.71 -1.95 -43.89
N LEU A 1212 2.77 -1.59 -43.02
CA LEU A 1212 2.96 -0.55 -42.00
C LEU A 1212 4.16 -0.85 -41.09
N ARG A 1213 4.18 -2.03 -40.47
CA ARG A 1213 5.29 -2.48 -39.59
C ARG A 1213 6.63 -2.57 -40.34
N PRO A 1214 6.77 -3.34 -41.43
CA PRO A 1214 8.07 -3.49 -42.09
C PRO A 1214 8.62 -2.18 -42.65
N ARG A 1215 7.77 -1.27 -43.16
CA ARG A 1215 8.22 0.03 -43.69
C ARG A 1215 8.66 1.00 -42.59
N ILE A 1216 8.04 0.96 -41.42
CA ILE A 1216 8.50 1.73 -40.25
C ILE A 1216 9.86 1.20 -39.78
N ILE A 1217 10.05 -0.12 -39.69
CA ILE A 1217 11.34 -0.73 -39.33
C ILE A 1217 12.43 -0.30 -40.33
N GLU A 1218 12.16 -0.41 -41.63
CA GLU A 1218 13.11 0.01 -42.67
C GLU A 1218 13.49 1.50 -42.57
N ALA A 1219 12.51 2.37 -42.28
CA ALA A 1219 12.76 3.80 -42.10
C ALA A 1219 13.62 4.08 -40.85
N ILE A 1220 13.39 3.36 -39.74
CA ILE A 1220 14.21 3.44 -38.54
C ILE A 1220 15.64 2.99 -38.84
N GLU A 1221 15.82 1.81 -39.43
CA GLU A 1221 17.14 1.26 -39.76
C GLU A 1221 17.92 2.16 -40.74
N HIS A 1222 17.24 2.73 -41.74
CA HIS A 1222 17.86 3.67 -42.66
C HIS A 1222 18.30 4.94 -41.95
N GLY A 1223 17.45 5.47 -41.08
CA GLY A 1223 17.71 6.69 -40.32
C GLY A 1223 18.84 6.52 -39.30
N LEU A 1224 18.97 5.36 -38.65
CA LEU A 1224 20.07 5.06 -37.72
C LEU A 1224 21.43 4.85 -38.41
N LYS A 1225 21.45 4.58 -39.72
CA LYS A 1225 22.69 4.43 -40.51
C LYS A 1225 23.24 5.77 -41.03
N ARG A 1226 22.45 6.84 -41.01
CA ARG A 1226 22.85 8.19 -41.40
C ARG A 1226 23.45 8.90 -40.19
#